data_AF-A0A9J2PSI8-F1
#
_entry.id   AF-A0A9J2PSI8-F1
#
_cell.length_a   1.000
_cell.length_b   1.000
_cell.length_c   1.000
_cell.angle_alpha   90.00
_cell.angle_beta   90.00
_cell.angle_gamma   90.00
#
_symmetry.space_group_name_H-M   'P 1'
#
loop_
_entity.id
_entity.type
_entity.pdbx_description
1 polymer ?
#
loop_
_entity_poly.entity_id
_entity_poly.type
_entity_poly.pdbx_seq_one_letter_code
_entity_poly.pdbx_strand_id
1 'polypeptide(L)'
;MWQYASLFFFLMRYGFQLVEHYDKDPQMRNFVNNLDWYIVPLLNPDGYEYSRSSTNPEIRLWRKNRSPPVCIETRSSFFAAVQTRCCQGVDLNRNFDWDFGVEGSSTDPCSEIYQGAYAFSEPETRAVRDFISGRHGQVRTFLTFHSYSQILMYPFGHQVRTYTNDVYDLRSTALHAASALRSLYGTTYVVGTGADTLYPASGGSEDWAKGRMGVKYSYLFELRPEEQVWDGFLLAENQIIPTSRETFEAVKVIATHTLETAQSNIRRAPPSRDFTDIELRGYVLQTCVDRNPNCGYWARNGACSSANAESNMGAHLVGLLLTLVSSVHPYNTYSEGGSDERFKVLRLQTENIDQFLTVKKLFDSSTLLRVNFWKTARDIEDISDVMVPSSTIDQVLQMLNEGNVNVTTTIDDVEKLIIDREKNRDYGYAKRLKDDPNVPKYDFYTYGSYPQMVSWMRALARQYPNIVQFISIGKSHEGRSIDGLEIGGGNNRTKRVFWIDGGIHAREWAAPHTALYFIHQLTSKYGRDATITNYVDNLTWVIVPCLNPDGYEFTRSSTNPNVRTSAYLYYESAIMRLRFDFGGRTVQNQYAIAINGDAIDVAVESISTEILIFISKRAGQAMIHARRYIKAKQRSVSLKHGYYMKRSVEMFSAVRDAILSNRYRGRIDGFITLHTYSQIWIHPYGHRRDTYPGDIQDLYDVGKKATNALSKLYGTKYVVGSGADTLYPASGGSEDWAKQTAAIKYVYLLELRPDERNWDGFILDEHQLIPTASETWAGVRVVADAVIERINKRTSRLAGRMRLEW
;
A
#
# COMPACT_ATOMS: atom_id res chain seq x y z
N MET A 1 -4.47 0.17 -15.72
CA MET A 1 -5.40 -0.55 -14.79
C MET A 1 -5.71 0.22 -13.48
N TRP A 2 -5.36 1.51 -13.34
CA TRP A 2 -5.52 2.28 -12.09
C TRP A 2 -6.79 3.14 -12.00
N GLN A 3 -7.90 2.69 -12.58
CA GLN A 3 -9.06 3.57 -12.80
C GLN A 3 -10.07 3.67 -11.63
N TYR A 4 -9.81 3.04 -10.48
CA TYR A 4 -10.59 3.25 -9.25
C TYR A 4 -9.74 3.66 -8.05
N ALA A 5 -8.43 3.87 -8.25
CA ALA A 5 -7.52 4.40 -7.23
C ALA A 5 -7.77 5.88 -6.90
N SER A 6 -8.89 6.44 -7.38
CA SER A 6 -9.22 7.85 -7.34
C SER A 6 -9.58 8.36 -5.95
N LEU A 7 -10.16 7.56 -5.05
CA LEU A 7 -10.56 8.00 -3.70
C LEU A 7 -9.50 7.74 -2.62
N PHE A 8 -8.81 6.60 -2.67
CA PHE A 8 -7.77 6.23 -1.70
C PHE A 8 -6.56 7.19 -1.72
N PHE A 9 -5.96 7.39 -2.90
CA PHE A 9 -4.84 8.33 -3.06
C PHE A 9 -5.27 9.79 -2.85
N PHE A 10 -6.53 10.10 -3.13
CA PHE A 10 -7.13 11.41 -2.92
C PHE A 10 -7.23 11.79 -1.44
N LEU A 11 -7.70 10.88 -0.58
CA LEU A 11 -7.84 11.14 0.86
C LEU A 11 -6.51 11.12 1.61
N MET A 12 -5.60 10.23 1.23
CA MET A 12 -4.23 10.22 1.79
C MET A 12 -3.52 11.56 1.55
N ARG A 13 -3.76 12.18 0.40
CA ARG A 13 -3.18 13.48 0.04
C ARG A 13 -3.61 14.62 0.96
N TYR A 14 -4.78 14.55 1.59
CA TYR A 14 -5.20 15.58 2.53
C TYR A 14 -4.37 15.55 3.82
N GLY A 15 -4.09 14.34 4.33
CA GLY A 15 -3.16 14.14 5.44
C GLY A 15 -1.77 14.68 5.09
N PHE A 16 -1.25 14.34 3.91
CA PHE A 16 0.02 14.88 3.44
C PHE A 16 0.02 16.41 3.31
N GLN A 17 -1.06 17.02 2.78
CA GLN A 17 -1.13 18.48 2.65
C GLN A 17 -1.17 19.18 4.01
N LEU A 18 -1.90 18.65 4.99
CA LEU A 18 -1.94 19.20 6.35
C LEU A 18 -0.55 19.14 7.02
N VAL A 19 0.19 18.04 6.83
CA VAL A 19 1.51 17.85 7.45
C VAL A 19 2.61 18.62 6.70
N GLU A 20 2.71 18.50 5.38
CA GLU A 20 3.77 19.12 4.56
C GLU A 20 3.74 20.65 4.63
N HIS A 21 2.54 21.22 4.72
CA HIS A 21 2.34 22.67 4.76
C HIS A 21 2.17 23.22 6.17
N TYR A 22 2.23 22.40 7.22
CA TYR A 22 2.10 22.86 8.61
C TYR A 22 3.08 23.99 8.96
N ASP A 23 4.33 23.89 8.49
CA ASP A 23 5.35 24.91 8.76
C ASP A 23 5.39 26.05 7.73
N LYS A 24 4.65 25.92 6.62
CA LYS A 24 4.73 26.79 5.44
C LYS A 24 3.49 27.67 5.25
N ASP A 25 2.32 27.18 5.64
CA ASP A 25 1.03 27.84 5.44
C ASP A 25 0.37 28.10 6.80
N PRO A 26 0.18 29.38 7.21
CA PRO A 26 -0.48 29.72 8.45
C PRO A 26 -1.90 29.16 8.58
N GLN A 27 -2.63 29.01 7.47
CA GLN A 27 -3.97 28.42 7.47
C GLN A 27 -3.91 26.92 7.78
N MET A 28 -2.96 26.18 7.17
CA MET A 28 -2.76 24.75 7.47
C MET A 28 -2.31 24.54 8.91
N ARG A 29 -1.39 25.37 9.39
CA ARG A 29 -0.98 25.37 10.79
C ARG A 29 -2.17 25.58 11.73
N ASN A 30 -3.04 26.54 11.42
CA ASN A 30 -4.23 26.82 12.21
C ASN A 30 -5.20 25.63 12.22
N PHE A 31 -5.38 24.95 11.09
CA PHE A 31 -6.21 23.74 11.02
C PHE A 31 -5.65 22.60 11.86
N VAL A 32 -4.36 22.30 11.77
CA VAL A 32 -3.73 21.21 12.52
C VAL A 32 -3.71 21.51 14.03
N ASN A 33 -3.50 22.77 14.42
CA ASN A 33 -3.43 23.15 15.83
C ASN A 33 -4.79 23.17 16.55
N ASN A 34 -5.89 23.29 15.80
CA ASN A 34 -7.22 23.52 16.40
C ASN A 34 -8.28 22.49 15.97
N LEU A 35 -7.97 21.58 15.05
CA LEU A 35 -8.84 20.47 14.64
C LEU A 35 -8.09 19.15 14.75
N ASP A 36 -8.77 18.14 15.30
CA ASP A 36 -8.34 16.75 15.17
C ASP A 36 -8.88 16.18 13.86
N TRP A 37 -7.97 15.77 12.97
CA TRP A 37 -8.31 15.20 11.67
C TRP A 37 -8.31 13.68 11.73
N TYR A 38 -9.45 13.06 11.41
CA TYR A 38 -9.58 11.62 11.26
C TYR A 38 -9.91 11.31 9.80
N ILE A 39 -8.98 10.67 9.09
CA ILE A 39 -9.09 10.38 7.67
C ILE A 39 -9.14 8.86 7.49
N VAL A 40 -10.19 8.37 6.83
CA VAL A 40 -10.36 6.96 6.46
C VAL A 40 -10.23 6.85 4.94
N PRO A 41 -9.06 6.48 4.40
CA PRO A 41 -8.81 6.53 2.96
C PRO A 41 -9.67 5.57 2.14
N LEU A 42 -10.08 4.45 2.74
CA LEU A 42 -10.89 3.42 2.07
C LEU A 42 -11.81 2.73 3.07
N LEU A 43 -13.10 3.03 3.02
CA LEU A 43 -14.12 2.45 3.91
C LEU A 43 -14.59 1.07 3.45
N ASN A 44 -14.54 0.77 2.15
CA ASN A 44 -14.96 -0.50 1.54
C ASN A 44 -13.75 -1.26 0.96
N PRO A 45 -12.84 -1.81 1.80
CA PRO A 45 -11.59 -2.37 1.32
C PRO A 45 -11.76 -3.64 0.48
N ASP A 46 -12.68 -4.53 0.84
CA ASP A 46 -12.89 -5.81 0.15
C ASP A 46 -13.67 -5.64 -1.17
N GLY A 47 -14.68 -4.78 -1.20
CA GLY A 47 -15.40 -4.40 -2.42
C GLY A 47 -14.49 -3.68 -3.41
N TYR A 48 -13.58 -2.83 -2.92
CA TYR A 48 -12.57 -2.16 -3.73
C TYR A 48 -11.56 -3.12 -4.36
N GLU A 49 -11.02 -4.08 -3.60
CA GLU A 49 -10.13 -5.09 -4.16
C GLU A 49 -10.85 -5.97 -5.19
N TYR A 50 -12.10 -6.33 -4.92
CA TYR A 50 -12.89 -7.08 -5.89
C TYR A 50 -13.12 -6.31 -7.19
N SER A 51 -13.43 -5.01 -7.12
CA SER A 51 -13.63 -4.20 -8.33
C SER A 51 -12.37 -4.00 -9.17
N ARG A 52 -11.19 -4.26 -8.60
CA ARG A 52 -9.89 -4.28 -9.30
C ARG A 52 -9.48 -5.65 -9.80
N SER A 53 -10.16 -6.71 -9.37
CA SER A 53 -9.84 -8.09 -9.74
C SER A 53 -10.26 -8.44 -11.18
N SER A 54 -10.96 -7.58 -11.91
CA SER A 54 -11.30 -7.86 -13.31
C SER A 54 -11.68 -6.59 -14.06
N THR A 55 -11.48 -6.62 -15.38
CA THR A 55 -12.00 -5.62 -16.32
C THR A 55 -13.42 -5.94 -16.78
N ASN A 56 -13.98 -7.11 -16.43
CA ASN A 56 -15.38 -7.43 -16.69
C ASN A 56 -16.27 -6.37 -16.03
N PRO A 57 -17.16 -5.67 -16.75
CA PRO A 57 -17.99 -4.61 -16.20
C PRO A 57 -18.75 -4.99 -14.91
N GLU A 58 -19.25 -6.24 -14.82
CA GLU A 58 -19.96 -6.78 -13.65
C GLU A 58 -19.09 -6.82 -12.37
N ILE A 59 -17.77 -6.95 -12.54
CA ILE A 59 -16.80 -6.95 -11.46
C ILE A 59 -16.19 -5.55 -11.32
N ARG A 60 -15.81 -4.93 -12.44
CA ARG A 60 -15.10 -3.66 -12.51
C ARG A 60 -15.89 -2.51 -11.89
N LEU A 61 -17.21 -2.55 -12.03
CA LEU A 61 -18.14 -1.55 -11.49
C LEU A 61 -18.79 -2.01 -10.17
N TRP A 62 -18.24 -3.04 -9.53
CA TRP A 62 -18.75 -3.54 -8.27
C TRP A 62 -18.63 -2.49 -7.15
N ARG A 63 -19.76 -2.19 -6.52
CA ARG A 63 -19.86 -1.14 -5.48
C ARG A 63 -20.06 -1.65 -4.06
N LYS A 64 -20.58 -2.87 -3.89
CA LYS A 64 -20.89 -3.47 -2.59
C LYS A 64 -19.62 -3.93 -1.87
N ASN A 65 -19.69 -4.17 -0.56
CA ASN A 65 -18.63 -4.92 0.13
C ASN A 65 -18.65 -6.41 -0.31
N ARG A 66 -17.83 -7.27 0.30
CA ARG A 66 -17.76 -8.71 -0.02
C ARG A 66 -18.30 -9.60 1.09
N SER A 67 -19.25 -9.09 1.87
CA SER A 67 -19.96 -9.88 2.89
C SER A 67 -20.52 -11.19 2.34
N PRO A 68 -20.55 -12.28 3.14
CA PRO A 68 -20.93 -13.62 2.67
C PRO A 68 -22.23 -13.67 1.87
N PRO A 69 -22.36 -14.61 0.91
CA PRO A 69 -23.53 -14.68 0.05
C PRO A 69 -24.81 -14.98 0.84
N VAL A 70 -25.87 -14.26 0.51
CA VAL A 70 -27.23 -14.49 0.99
C VAL A 70 -28.04 -15.11 -0.14
N CYS A 71 -28.68 -16.24 0.15
CA CYS A 71 -29.46 -17.00 -0.83
C CYS A 71 -30.94 -16.73 -0.65
N ILE A 72 -31.63 -16.42 -1.75
CA ILE A 72 -33.09 -16.36 -1.83
C ILE A 72 -33.61 -17.51 -2.68
N GLU A 73 -34.72 -18.08 -2.25
CA GLU A 73 -35.43 -19.13 -2.98
C GLU A 73 -36.66 -18.53 -3.65
N THR A 74 -36.72 -18.60 -4.97
CA THR A 74 -37.85 -18.12 -5.76
C THR A 74 -38.56 -19.27 -6.44
N ARG A 75 -39.90 -19.20 -6.47
CA ARG A 75 -40.74 -20.18 -7.15
C ARG A 75 -41.68 -19.46 -8.10
N SER A 76 -41.46 -19.65 -9.40
CA SER A 76 -42.19 -18.92 -10.45
C SER A 76 -43.63 -19.40 -10.66
N SER A 77 -43.97 -20.62 -10.22
CA SER A 77 -45.35 -21.12 -10.20
C SER A 77 -45.50 -22.31 -9.23
N PHE A 78 -46.74 -22.68 -8.89
CA PHE A 78 -47.03 -23.80 -7.99
C PHE A 78 -46.45 -25.15 -8.44
N PHE A 79 -46.13 -25.32 -9.73
CA PHE A 79 -45.53 -26.53 -10.27
C PHE A 79 -44.05 -26.35 -10.67
N ALA A 80 -43.50 -25.15 -10.57
CA ALA A 80 -42.09 -24.89 -10.87
C ALA A 80 -41.17 -25.39 -9.75
N ALA A 81 -39.97 -25.85 -10.14
CA ALA A 81 -38.88 -26.12 -9.22
C ALA A 81 -38.44 -24.85 -8.50
N VAL A 82 -38.05 -24.98 -7.23
CA VAL A 82 -37.47 -23.88 -6.46
C VAL A 82 -36.12 -23.52 -7.06
N GLN A 83 -35.93 -22.24 -7.40
CA GLN A 83 -34.65 -21.71 -7.83
C GLN A 83 -33.98 -20.98 -6.68
N THR A 84 -32.76 -21.40 -6.33
CA THR A 84 -31.96 -20.73 -5.30
C THR A 84 -30.98 -19.77 -5.98
N ARG A 85 -31.08 -18.48 -5.66
CA ARG A 85 -30.17 -17.43 -6.15
C ARG A 85 -29.38 -16.87 -4.97
N CYS A 86 -28.05 -17.03 -4.98
CA CYS A 86 -27.16 -16.54 -3.94
C CYS A 86 -26.38 -15.33 -4.43
N CYS A 87 -26.44 -14.23 -3.68
CA CYS A 87 -25.78 -12.99 -4.04
C CYS A 87 -24.95 -12.45 -2.89
N GLN A 88 -23.79 -11.89 -3.23
CA GLN A 88 -22.77 -11.48 -2.27
C GLN A 88 -22.77 -9.96 -2.10
N GLY A 89 -22.40 -9.51 -0.90
CA GLY A 89 -22.13 -8.11 -0.60
C GLY A 89 -23.37 -7.26 -0.26
N VAL A 90 -23.10 -6.18 0.46
CA VAL A 90 -24.05 -5.16 0.91
C VAL A 90 -23.56 -3.79 0.44
N ASP A 91 -24.49 -2.92 0.03
CA ASP A 91 -24.22 -1.51 -0.25
C ASP A 91 -24.05 -0.77 1.08
N LEU A 92 -22.80 -0.46 1.44
CA LEU A 92 -22.49 0.25 2.69
C LEU A 92 -23.17 1.62 2.76
N ASN A 93 -23.42 2.27 1.61
CA ASN A 93 -24.11 3.55 1.54
C ASN A 93 -25.64 3.43 1.70
N ARG A 94 -26.13 2.24 2.07
CA ARG A 94 -27.52 1.97 2.48
C ARG A 94 -27.59 1.33 3.87
N ASN A 95 -26.46 1.15 4.55
CA ASN A 95 -26.36 0.34 5.77
C ASN A 95 -26.28 1.16 7.06
N PHE A 96 -26.42 2.49 7.04
CA PHE A 96 -26.48 3.32 8.24
C PHE A 96 -27.91 3.44 8.81
N ASP A 97 -28.04 3.70 10.12
CA ASP A 97 -29.34 3.90 10.79
C ASP A 97 -29.91 5.32 10.57
N TRP A 98 -30.17 5.63 9.31
CA TRP A 98 -30.91 6.81 8.88
C TRP A 98 -32.00 6.40 7.90
N ASP A 99 -33.24 6.37 8.38
CA ASP A 99 -34.41 5.87 7.63
C ASP A 99 -34.15 4.52 6.93
N PHE A 100 -33.39 3.64 7.59
CA PHE A 100 -32.86 2.41 7.02
C PHE A 100 -33.94 1.59 6.29
N GLY A 101 -33.74 1.38 4.99
CA GLY A 101 -34.63 0.57 4.16
C GLY A 101 -35.94 1.23 3.73
N VAL A 102 -36.09 2.54 3.91
CA VAL A 102 -37.33 3.25 3.58
C VAL A 102 -37.40 3.61 2.09
N GLU A 103 -36.38 4.28 1.56
CA GLU A 103 -36.35 4.73 0.17
C GLU A 103 -34.95 4.56 -0.46
N GLY A 104 -34.88 4.41 -1.78
CA GLY A 104 -33.62 4.28 -2.53
C GLY A 104 -32.73 3.10 -2.13
N SER A 105 -33.29 2.09 -1.47
CA SER A 105 -32.62 0.88 -0.94
C SER A 105 -33.40 -0.38 -1.35
N SER A 106 -32.78 -1.55 -1.20
CA SER A 106 -33.42 -2.83 -1.53
C SER A 106 -33.18 -3.89 -0.46
N THR A 107 -34.18 -4.76 -0.27
CA THR A 107 -34.08 -5.98 0.54
C THR A 107 -33.69 -7.22 -0.28
N ASP A 108 -33.60 -7.11 -1.61
CA ASP A 108 -33.10 -8.20 -2.46
C ASP A 108 -31.56 -8.25 -2.39
N PRO A 109 -30.94 -9.35 -1.89
CA PRO A 109 -29.49 -9.45 -1.77
C PRO A 109 -28.74 -9.34 -3.11
N CYS A 110 -29.43 -9.56 -4.22
CA CYS A 110 -28.88 -9.44 -5.56
C CYS A 110 -28.95 -8.02 -6.13
N SER A 111 -29.60 -7.09 -5.44
CA SER A 111 -29.63 -5.69 -5.83
C SER A 111 -28.28 -5.01 -5.55
N GLU A 112 -27.91 -4.07 -6.42
CA GLU A 112 -26.75 -3.20 -6.24
C GLU A 112 -26.93 -2.19 -5.10
N ILE A 113 -28.17 -1.94 -4.67
CA ILE A 113 -28.55 -1.09 -3.54
C ILE A 113 -29.04 -1.93 -2.34
N TYR A 114 -28.60 -3.19 -2.25
CA TYR A 114 -28.98 -4.06 -1.14
C TYR A 114 -28.47 -3.50 0.19
N GLN A 115 -29.40 -3.18 1.09
CA GLN A 115 -29.12 -2.45 2.32
C GLN A 115 -28.51 -3.30 3.44
N GLY A 116 -28.51 -4.62 3.30
CA GLY A 116 -28.14 -5.56 4.37
C GLY A 116 -29.31 -5.95 5.26
N ALA A 117 -29.06 -6.87 6.19
CA ALA A 117 -30.14 -7.48 6.99
C ALA A 117 -30.76 -6.51 8.01
N TYR A 118 -29.99 -5.55 8.50
CA TYR A 118 -30.39 -4.51 9.44
C TYR A 118 -29.35 -3.37 9.41
N ALA A 119 -29.70 -2.19 9.92
CA ALA A 119 -28.76 -1.07 9.99
C ALA A 119 -27.50 -1.47 10.79
N PHE A 120 -26.33 -1.19 10.23
CA PHE A 120 -25.03 -1.60 10.76
C PHE A 120 -24.83 -3.13 10.82
N SER A 121 -25.44 -3.88 9.90
CA SER A 121 -25.15 -5.30 9.71
C SER A 121 -23.71 -5.54 9.25
N GLU A 122 -23.07 -4.54 8.64
CA GLU A 122 -21.73 -4.65 8.08
C GLU A 122 -20.64 -4.19 9.07
N PRO A 123 -19.47 -4.85 9.10
CA PRO A 123 -18.37 -4.45 9.98
C PRO A 123 -17.83 -3.05 9.67
N GLU A 124 -17.84 -2.62 8.40
CA GLU A 124 -17.35 -1.31 7.96
C GLU A 124 -18.21 -0.18 8.53
N THR A 125 -19.54 -0.27 8.39
CA THR A 125 -20.47 0.74 8.91
C THR A 125 -20.52 0.74 10.44
N ARG A 126 -20.37 -0.42 11.10
CA ARG A 126 -20.21 -0.49 12.56
C ARG A 126 -18.96 0.22 13.05
N ALA A 127 -17.84 0.09 12.33
CA ALA A 127 -16.60 0.76 12.72
C ALA A 127 -16.77 2.29 12.73
N VAL A 128 -17.42 2.85 11.70
CA VAL A 128 -17.74 4.29 11.63
C VAL A 128 -18.69 4.68 12.75
N ARG A 129 -19.75 3.89 12.97
CA ARG A 129 -20.71 4.09 14.07
C ARG A 129 -20.03 4.17 15.42
N ASP A 130 -19.24 3.15 15.77
CA ASP A 130 -18.62 3.00 17.09
C ASP A 130 -17.57 4.09 17.30
N PHE A 131 -16.84 4.47 16.26
CA PHE A 131 -15.83 5.53 16.32
C PHE A 131 -16.44 6.91 16.62
N ILE A 132 -17.49 7.28 15.89
CA ILE A 132 -18.16 8.59 16.04
C ILE A 132 -19.00 8.60 17.31
N SER A 133 -19.67 7.49 17.65
CA SER A 133 -20.45 7.38 18.89
C SER A 133 -19.57 7.46 20.13
N GLY A 134 -18.38 6.85 20.10
CA GLY A 134 -17.39 7.00 21.16
C GLY A 134 -16.86 8.43 21.33
N ARG A 135 -17.16 9.33 20.39
CA ARG A 135 -16.75 10.75 20.37
C ARG A 135 -17.94 11.69 20.18
N HIS A 136 -19.13 11.26 20.61
CA HIS A 136 -20.35 12.03 20.45
C HIS A 136 -20.16 13.47 20.97
N GLY A 137 -20.52 14.46 20.15
CA GLY A 137 -20.35 15.90 20.44
C GLY A 137 -18.95 16.48 20.19
N GLN A 138 -17.91 15.65 19.98
CA GLN A 138 -16.56 16.10 19.63
C GLN A 138 -16.38 16.20 18.11
N VAL A 139 -16.94 15.25 17.35
CA VAL A 139 -16.91 15.29 15.89
C VAL A 139 -17.83 16.41 15.38
N ARG A 140 -17.24 17.52 14.94
CA ARG A 140 -17.98 18.69 14.43
C ARG A 140 -18.22 18.63 12.92
N THR A 141 -17.40 17.88 12.21
CA THR A 141 -17.44 17.78 10.75
C THR A 141 -17.32 16.32 10.30
N PHE A 142 -18.16 15.92 9.36
CA PHE A 142 -18.15 14.60 8.73
C PHE A 142 -18.19 14.77 7.22
N LEU A 143 -17.17 14.26 6.53
CA LEU A 143 -17.07 14.32 5.07
C LEU A 143 -17.01 12.90 4.53
N THR A 144 -17.85 12.59 3.54
CA THR A 144 -17.83 11.33 2.81
C THR A 144 -17.67 11.61 1.32
N PHE A 145 -16.95 10.74 0.61
CA PHE A 145 -16.54 10.99 -0.78
C PHE A 145 -16.92 9.80 -1.64
N HIS A 146 -17.60 10.12 -2.72
CA HIS A 146 -18.22 9.21 -3.69
C HIS A 146 -17.76 9.62 -5.08
N SER A 147 -17.96 8.74 -6.04
CA SER A 147 -17.79 9.06 -7.45
C SER A 147 -19.02 8.52 -8.17
N TYR A 148 -19.58 9.19 -9.16
CA TYR A 148 -19.20 10.47 -9.77
C TYR A 148 -20.46 11.32 -9.99
N SER A 149 -20.30 12.64 -10.17
CA SER A 149 -21.30 13.56 -10.74
C SER A 149 -20.89 15.05 -10.63
N GLN A 150 -19.81 15.38 -9.91
CA GLN A 150 -19.46 16.76 -9.51
C GLN A 150 -20.57 17.43 -8.69
N ILE A 151 -20.93 16.84 -7.55
CA ILE A 151 -21.96 17.36 -6.66
C ILE A 151 -21.41 17.45 -5.23
N LEU A 152 -21.64 18.57 -4.57
CA LEU A 152 -21.37 18.75 -3.14
C LEU A 152 -22.71 18.79 -2.40
N MET A 153 -23.03 17.67 -1.75
CA MET A 153 -24.30 17.44 -1.09
C MET A 153 -24.23 17.73 0.40
N TYR A 154 -25.33 18.25 0.96
CA TYR A 154 -25.57 18.33 2.40
C TYR A 154 -26.90 17.62 2.76
N PRO A 155 -27.08 17.18 4.02
CA PRO A 155 -28.29 16.50 4.43
C PRO A 155 -29.59 17.34 4.31
N PHE A 156 -30.75 16.72 4.07
CA PHE A 156 -30.97 15.27 4.06
C PHE A 156 -31.17 14.68 2.65
N GLY A 157 -30.59 13.51 2.42
CA GLY A 157 -30.67 12.72 1.19
C GLY A 157 -31.78 11.67 1.14
N HIS A 158 -32.40 11.30 2.27
CA HIS A 158 -33.45 10.26 2.30
C HIS A 158 -34.78 10.64 1.63
N GLN A 159 -35.15 11.93 1.58
CA GLN A 159 -36.44 12.38 1.03
C GLN A 159 -36.35 13.80 0.45
N VAL A 160 -36.98 14.00 -0.72
CA VAL A 160 -37.09 15.32 -1.39
C VAL A 160 -37.72 16.34 -0.46
N ARG A 161 -37.21 17.59 -0.50
CA ARG A 161 -37.70 18.71 0.33
C ARG A 161 -37.61 18.50 1.84
N THR A 162 -36.71 17.63 2.30
CA THR A 162 -36.43 17.43 3.73
C THR A 162 -35.10 18.06 4.10
N TYR A 163 -35.13 18.99 5.05
CA TYR A 163 -34.00 19.85 5.37
C TYR A 163 -33.72 19.90 6.87
N THR A 164 -32.46 20.14 7.21
CA THR A 164 -32.02 20.40 8.58
C THR A 164 -32.39 21.84 9.00
N ASN A 165 -32.54 22.08 10.30
CA ASN A 165 -32.84 23.43 10.81
C ASN A 165 -31.76 24.47 10.48
N ASP A 166 -30.53 24.03 10.20
CA ASP A 166 -29.38 24.86 9.83
C ASP A 166 -29.00 24.74 8.35
N VAL A 167 -29.95 24.35 7.49
CA VAL A 167 -29.75 24.16 6.04
C VAL A 167 -29.14 25.37 5.34
N TYR A 168 -29.50 26.59 5.74
CA TYR A 168 -28.94 27.81 5.14
C TYR A 168 -27.43 27.97 5.39
N ASP A 169 -26.97 27.61 6.59
CA ASP A 169 -25.54 27.62 6.95
C ASP A 169 -24.78 26.51 6.21
N LEU A 170 -25.37 25.31 6.15
CA LEU A 170 -24.80 24.19 5.39
C LEU A 170 -24.67 24.52 3.90
N ARG A 171 -25.72 25.10 3.31
CA ARG A 171 -25.75 25.51 1.90
C ARG A 171 -24.76 26.63 1.62
N SER A 172 -24.70 27.65 2.48
CA SER A 172 -23.76 28.77 2.32
C SER A 172 -22.32 28.27 2.35
N THR A 173 -21.99 27.40 3.30
CA THR A 173 -20.65 26.82 3.43
C THR A 173 -20.32 25.96 2.20
N ALA A 174 -21.26 25.15 1.71
CA ALA A 174 -21.07 24.34 0.51
C ALA A 174 -20.88 25.19 -0.77
N LEU A 175 -21.61 26.30 -0.92
CA LEU A 175 -21.43 27.22 -2.05
C LEU A 175 -20.04 27.88 -2.04
N HIS A 176 -19.56 28.31 -0.87
CA HIS A 176 -18.20 28.83 -0.74
C HIS A 176 -17.15 27.75 -1.04
N ALA A 177 -17.36 26.52 -0.56
CA ALA A 177 -16.47 25.40 -0.81
C ALA A 177 -16.42 25.05 -2.31
N ALA A 178 -17.57 24.98 -3.00
CA ALA A 178 -17.64 24.76 -4.44
C ALA A 178 -16.97 25.90 -5.23
N SER A 179 -17.10 27.15 -4.77
CA SER A 179 -16.41 28.29 -5.39
C SER A 179 -14.88 28.20 -5.24
N ALA A 180 -14.38 27.79 -4.07
CA ALA A 180 -12.95 27.61 -3.83
C ALA A 180 -12.38 26.49 -4.69
N LEU A 181 -13.10 25.36 -4.79
CA LEU A 181 -12.76 24.25 -5.69
C LEU A 181 -12.65 24.73 -7.13
N ARG A 182 -13.67 25.44 -7.62
CA ARG A 182 -13.72 25.97 -8.99
C ARG A 182 -12.54 26.88 -9.34
N SER A 183 -11.99 27.60 -8.37
CA SER A 183 -10.91 28.58 -8.59
C SER A 183 -9.64 27.99 -9.17
N LEU A 184 -9.42 26.68 -8.98
CA LEU A 184 -8.16 26.03 -9.37
C LEU A 184 -8.16 25.59 -10.83
N TYR A 185 -9.25 24.96 -11.30
CA TYR A 185 -9.34 24.37 -12.63
C TYR A 185 -10.61 24.73 -13.42
N GLY A 186 -11.49 25.57 -12.86
CA GLY A 186 -12.75 25.96 -13.50
C GLY A 186 -13.88 24.93 -13.35
N THR A 187 -13.64 23.80 -12.66
CA THR A 187 -14.64 22.74 -12.49
C THR A 187 -15.81 23.19 -11.64
N THR A 188 -17.01 22.84 -12.09
CA THR A 188 -18.27 23.30 -11.48
C THR A 188 -18.93 22.13 -10.76
N TYR A 189 -19.19 22.31 -9.47
CA TYR A 189 -19.95 21.36 -8.65
C TYR A 189 -21.35 21.89 -8.39
N VAL A 190 -22.37 21.06 -8.55
CA VAL A 190 -23.74 21.38 -8.13
C VAL A 190 -23.84 21.26 -6.61
N VAL A 191 -24.57 22.16 -5.96
CA VAL A 191 -24.72 22.19 -4.50
C VAL A 191 -26.20 22.03 -4.13
N GLY A 192 -26.52 21.02 -3.31
CA GLY A 192 -27.89 20.74 -2.88
C GLY A 192 -27.99 19.56 -1.91
N THR A 193 -29.19 19.03 -1.69
CA THR A 193 -29.36 17.77 -0.95
C THR A 193 -29.33 16.59 -1.91
N GLY A 194 -28.91 15.40 -1.44
CA GLY A 194 -28.86 14.21 -2.28
C GLY A 194 -30.20 13.86 -2.95
N ALA A 195 -31.31 14.05 -2.23
CA ALA A 195 -32.65 13.83 -2.75
C ALA A 195 -33.06 14.86 -3.83
N ASP A 196 -32.69 16.13 -3.66
CA ASP A 196 -33.08 17.20 -4.58
C ASP A 196 -32.15 17.30 -5.80
N THR A 197 -30.90 16.80 -5.71
CA THR A 197 -29.91 16.86 -6.81
C THR A 197 -29.68 15.55 -7.55
N LEU A 198 -29.99 14.41 -6.92
CA LEU A 198 -29.76 13.08 -7.49
C LEU A 198 -31.06 12.25 -7.45
N TYR A 199 -31.33 11.64 -6.29
CA TYR A 199 -32.49 10.82 -6.01
C TYR A 199 -32.54 10.52 -4.50
N PRO A 200 -33.73 10.26 -3.93
CA PRO A 200 -33.87 9.86 -2.53
C PRO A 200 -33.11 8.56 -2.20
N ALA A 201 -32.33 8.57 -1.11
CA ALA A 201 -31.59 7.40 -0.65
C ALA A 201 -31.53 7.35 0.88
N SER A 202 -32.03 6.24 1.44
CA SER A 202 -31.95 5.96 2.87
C SER A 202 -30.68 5.19 3.23
N GLY A 203 -30.26 5.27 4.50
CA GLY A 203 -29.10 4.57 5.02
C GLY A 203 -27.75 5.18 4.66
N GLY A 204 -27.76 6.46 4.25
CA GLY A 204 -26.56 7.26 3.98
C GLY A 204 -25.80 7.69 5.23
N SER A 205 -24.48 7.79 5.11
CA SER A 205 -23.57 8.05 6.23
C SER A 205 -23.62 9.51 6.71
N GLU A 206 -23.74 10.45 5.78
CA GLU A 206 -23.81 11.90 5.97
C GLU A 206 -25.10 12.32 6.65
N ASP A 207 -26.21 11.71 6.28
CA ASP A 207 -27.51 11.91 6.90
C ASP A 207 -27.52 11.35 8.33
N TRP A 208 -26.99 10.14 8.52
CA TRP A 208 -26.85 9.54 9.85
C TRP A 208 -25.95 10.39 10.77
N ALA A 209 -24.80 10.86 10.28
CA ALA A 209 -23.88 11.70 11.05
C ALA A 209 -24.57 13.00 11.50
N LYS A 210 -25.36 13.61 10.61
CA LYS A 210 -26.10 14.85 10.92
C LYS A 210 -27.27 14.60 11.87
N GLY A 211 -28.13 13.66 11.52
CA GLY A 211 -29.44 13.49 12.14
C GLY A 211 -29.47 12.57 13.36
N ARG A 212 -28.55 11.58 13.47
CA ARG A 212 -28.40 10.76 14.69
C ARG A 212 -27.29 11.25 15.60
N MET A 213 -26.13 11.60 15.03
CA MET A 213 -24.93 11.94 15.82
C MET A 213 -24.78 13.43 16.12
N GLY A 214 -25.64 14.28 15.55
CA GLY A 214 -25.62 15.73 15.77
C GLY A 214 -24.38 16.42 15.23
N VAL A 215 -23.69 15.84 14.23
CA VAL A 215 -22.54 16.48 13.59
C VAL A 215 -22.99 17.76 12.90
N LYS A 216 -22.28 18.87 13.14
CA LYS A 216 -22.68 20.20 12.65
C LYS A 216 -22.55 20.32 11.14
N TYR A 217 -21.34 20.09 10.61
CA TYR A 217 -21.03 20.17 9.18
C TYR A 217 -20.90 18.77 8.60
N SER A 218 -21.95 18.27 7.95
CA SER A 218 -21.95 16.96 7.30
C SER A 218 -22.13 17.13 5.80
N TYR A 219 -21.23 16.57 4.99
CA TYR A 219 -21.24 16.70 3.54
C TYR A 219 -20.84 15.41 2.83
N LEU A 220 -21.41 15.21 1.64
CA LEU A 220 -21.03 14.18 0.68
C LEU A 220 -20.51 14.84 -0.61
N PHE A 221 -19.36 14.40 -1.10
CA PHE A 221 -18.84 14.81 -2.40
C PHE A 221 -19.05 13.70 -3.43
N GLU A 222 -19.76 13.98 -4.52
CA GLU A 222 -19.66 13.21 -5.77
C GLU A 222 -18.57 13.84 -6.64
N LEU A 223 -17.45 13.14 -6.78
CA LEU A 223 -16.27 13.66 -7.47
C LEU A 223 -16.43 13.67 -9.00
N ARG A 224 -15.41 14.16 -9.71
CA ARG A 224 -15.32 14.09 -11.17
C ARG A 224 -15.50 12.65 -11.70
N PRO A 225 -15.96 12.50 -12.96
CA PRO A 225 -16.36 13.55 -13.90
C PRO A 225 -17.80 14.04 -13.68
N GLU A 226 -18.31 14.92 -14.54
CA GLU A 226 -19.72 15.35 -14.55
C GLU A 226 -20.66 14.21 -14.97
N GLU A 227 -21.92 14.26 -14.54
CA GLU A 227 -22.90 13.16 -14.68
C GLU A 227 -23.06 12.64 -16.14
N GLN A 228 -22.92 13.52 -17.14
CA GLN A 228 -23.27 13.25 -18.54
C GLN A 228 -22.11 12.70 -19.41
N VAL A 229 -20.99 12.30 -18.82
CA VAL A 229 -19.86 11.74 -19.60
C VAL A 229 -19.94 10.22 -19.76
N TRP A 230 -19.47 9.74 -20.91
CA TRP A 230 -19.53 8.33 -21.30
C TRP A 230 -18.59 7.42 -20.49
N ASP A 231 -17.55 7.99 -19.88
CA ASP A 231 -16.54 7.29 -19.09
C ASP A 231 -16.82 7.35 -17.58
N GLY A 232 -17.90 8.02 -17.12
CA GLY A 232 -18.42 8.10 -15.75
C GLY A 232 -17.52 7.59 -14.62
N PHE A 233 -17.82 6.39 -14.10
CA PHE A 233 -17.08 5.74 -13.02
C PHE A 233 -15.61 5.35 -13.36
N LEU A 234 -15.19 5.47 -14.61
CA LEU A 234 -13.86 5.15 -15.14
C LEU A 234 -13.03 6.42 -15.38
N LEU A 235 -12.93 7.27 -14.35
CA LEU A 235 -12.18 8.53 -14.40
C LEU A 235 -10.73 8.33 -14.90
N ALA A 236 -10.32 9.10 -15.91
CA ALA A 236 -8.96 9.04 -16.45
C ALA A 236 -7.88 9.32 -15.38
N GLU A 237 -6.76 8.59 -15.43
CA GLU A 237 -5.69 8.68 -14.41
C GLU A 237 -5.14 10.10 -14.25
N ASN A 238 -5.01 10.84 -15.35
CA ASN A 238 -4.54 12.23 -15.33
C ASN A 238 -5.50 13.20 -14.60
N GLN A 239 -6.73 12.80 -14.32
CA GLN A 239 -7.72 13.58 -13.58
C GLN A 239 -7.67 13.33 -12.07
N ILE A 240 -6.98 12.28 -11.59
CA ILE A 240 -6.94 11.92 -10.16
C ILE A 240 -6.30 13.04 -9.31
N ILE A 241 -5.11 13.52 -9.70
CA ILE A 241 -4.40 14.58 -8.97
C ILE A 241 -5.16 15.93 -9.06
N PRO A 242 -5.63 16.38 -10.24
CA PRO A 242 -6.47 17.57 -10.35
C PRO A 242 -7.69 17.52 -9.44
N THR A 243 -8.46 16.43 -9.46
CA THR A 243 -9.65 16.24 -8.61
C THR A 243 -9.30 16.36 -7.12
N SER A 244 -8.18 15.77 -6.69
CA SER A 244 -7.68 15.89 -5.32
C SER A 244 -7.32 17.32 -4.94
N ARG A 245 -6.59 18.06 -5.80
CA ARG A 245 -6.15 19.44 -5.49
C ARG A 245 -7.32 20.39 -5.33
N GLU A 246 -8.26 20.37 -6.26
CA GLU A 246 -9.41 21.28 -6.20
C GLU A 246 -10.35 20.95 -5.03
N THR A 247 -10.57 19.67 -4.76
CA THR A 247 -11.49 19.30 -3.68
C THR A 247 -10.90 19.62 -2.31
N PHE A 248 -9.57 19.61 -2.16
CA PHE A 248 -8.96 20.08 -0.92
C PHE A 248 -9.25 21.56 -0.66
N GLU A 249 -9.32 22.40 -1.71
CA GLU A 249 -9.72 23.82 -1.55
C GLU A 249 -11.13 23.95 -0.95
N ALA A 250 -12.06 23.08 -1.34
CA ALA A 250 -13.38 22.99 -0.71
C ALA A 250 -13.28 22.55 0.77
N VAL A 251 -12.47 21.54 1.07
CA VAL A 251 -12.28 21.05 2.45
C VAL A 251 -11.70 22.14 3.37
N LYS A 252 -10.77 22.97 2.88
CA LYS A 252 -10.22 24.11 3.64
C LYS A 252 -11.31 25.12 4.04
N VAL A 253 -12.26 25.39 3.15
CA VAL A 253 -13.41 26.25 3.46
C VAL A 253 -14.25 25.63 4.58
N ILE A 254 -14.62 24.35 4.45
CA ILE A 254 -15.42 23.66 5.48
C ILE A 254 -14.69 23.62 6.83
N ALA A 255 -13.38 23.36 6.84
CA ALA A 255 -12.55 23.39 8.04
C ALA A 255 -12.50 24.78 8.71
N THR A 256 -12.47 25.84 7.90
CA THR A 256 -12.51 27.23 8.39
C THR A 256 -13.84 27.51 9.10
N HIS A 257 -14.96 27.19 8.46
CA HIS A 257 -16.30 27.32 9.06
C HIS A 257 -16.46 26.45 10.34
N THR A 258 -15.82 25.29 10.37
CA THR A 258 -15.78 24.41 11.56
C THR A 258 -15.14 25.12 12.75
N LEU A 259 -14.00 25.79 12.53
CA LEU A 259 -13.28 26.52 13.58
C LEU A 259 -14.04 27.76 14.05
N GLU A 260 -14.61 28.55 13.14
CA GLU A 260 -15.36 29.76 13.46
C GLU A 260 -16.60 29.45 14.33
N THR A 261 -17.30 28.37 14.01
CA THR A 261 -18.46 27.91 14.79
C THR A 261 -18.06 27.32 16.14
N ALA A 262 -16.91 26.64 16.23
CA ALA A 262 -16.39 26.18 17.53
C ALA A 262 -16.02 27.36 18.45
N GLN A 263 -15.38 28.40 17.91
CA GLN A 263 -14.93 29.58 18.66
C GLN A 263 -16.09 30.50 19.10
N SER A 264 -17.13 30.65 18.27
CA SER A 264 -18.31 31.44 18.62
C SER A 264 -19.15 30.82 19.76
N ASN A 265 -19.16 29.49 19.86
CA ASN A 265 -19.81 28.77 20.97
C ASN A 265 -19.03 28.89 22.29
N ILE A 266 -17.70 29.00 22.25
CA ILE A 266 -16.86 29.27 23.44
C ILE A 266 -17.12 30.67 24.01
N ARG A 267 -17.39 31.67 23.16
CA ARG A 267 -17.69 33.05 23.59
C ARG A 267 -19.12 33.23 24.13
N ARG A 268 -20.01 32.26 23.94
CA ARG A 268 -21.42 32.31 24.39
C ARG A 268 -21.75 31.40 25.57
N ALA A 269 -20.80 30.63 26.09
CA ALA A 269 -21.04 29.75 27.25
C ALA A 269 -20.90 30.53 28.58
N PRO A 270 -21.95 30.69 29.40
CA PRO A 270 -21.81 31.19 30.77
C PRO A 270 -21.32 30.06 31.69
N PRO A 271 -20.69 30.39 32.84
CA PRO A 271 -20.09 29.38 33.71
C PRO A 271 -21.16 28.53 34.41
N SER A 272 -20.83 27.25 34.54
CA SER A 272 -21.58 26.15 35.15
C SER A 272 -22.54 26.55 36.28
N ARG A 273 -23.81 26.18 36.14
CA ARG A 273 -24.71 25.98 37.27
C ARG A 273 -25.24 24.54 37.26
N ASP A 274 -25.12 23.92 38.42
CA ASP A 274 -25.72 22.64 38.79
C ASP A 274 -27.17 22.55 38.34
N PHE A 275 -27.53 21.45 37.68
CA PHE A 275 -28.92 21.09 37.46
C PHE A 275 -29.32 20.05 38.50
N THR A 276 -29.90 20.55 39.60
CA THR A 276 -30.85 19.80 40.43
C THR A 276 -32.24 20.40 40.21
N ASP A 277 -33.26 19.53 40.29
CA ASP A 277 -34.68 19.71 39.95
C ASP A 277 -35.30 21.09 40.24
N ILE A 278 -36.19 21.55 39.34
CA ILE A 278 -37.64 21.74 39.62
C ILE A 278 -38.40 22.36 38.43
N GLU A 279 -39.50 21.65 38.09
CA GLU A 279 -40.82 22.08 37.57
C GLU A 279 -41.05 22.81 36.24
N LEU A 280 -41.53 21.98 35.30
CA LEU A 280 -42.77 22.13 34.53
C LEU A 280 -43.74 23.27 34.93
N ARG A 281 -43.99 24.18 33.98
CA ARG A 281 -45.29 24.76 33.53
C ARG A 281 -44.89 25.94 32.63
N GLY A 282 -45.16 26.01 31.33
CA GLY A 282 -46.24 25.50 30.53
C GLY A 282 -46.43 26.56 29.44
N TYR A 283 -46.02 26.27 28.21
CA TYR A 283 -46.52 26.97 27.02
C TYR A 283 -46.77 25.93 25.93
N VAL A 284 -47.88 26.18 25.26
CA VAL A 284 -48.73 25.23 24.54
C VAL A 284 -48.22 24.97 23.11
N LEU A 285 -48.35 23.71 22.71
CA LEU A 285 -48.23 23.20 21.33
C LEU A 285 -49.25 23.83 20.37
N GLN A 286 -48.83 24.07 19.12
CA GLN A 286 -49.62 23.92 17.89
C GLN A 286 -48.64 24.01 16.69
N THR A 287 -48.68 23.27 15.59
CA THR A 287 -49.47 22.08 15.19
C THR A 287 -48.85 21.54 13.89
N CYS A 288 -48.96 20.23 13.70
CA CYS A 288 -48.77 19.51 12.46
C CYS A 288 -49.88 19.89 11.44
N VAL A 289 -49.57 19.93 10.14
CA VAL A 289 -50.49 20.40 9.07
C VAL A 289 -51.27 19.26 8.40
N ASP A 290 -51.37 18.08 9.02
CA ASP A 290 -52.34 17.08 8.57
C ASP A 290 -53.34 16.74 9.70
N ARG A 291 -54.63 16.82 9.38
CA ARG A 291 -55.75 16.87 10.32
C ARG A 291 -56.16 15.48 10.81
N ASN A 292 -55.20 14.62 11.16
CA ASN A 292 -55.49 13.31 11.76
C ASN A 292 -55.46 13.39 13.31
N PRO A 293 -56.51 12.91 14.01
CA PRO A 293 -56.63 12.98 15.48
C PRO A 293 -55.52 12.28 16.29
N ASN A 294 -54.76 11.33 15.73
CA ASN A 294 -53.72 10.58 16.46
C ASN A 294 -52.28 11.13 16.30
N CYS A 295 -52.13 12.27 15.63
CA CYS A 295 -50.86 12.97 15.36
C CYS A 295 -50.01 13.25 16.63
N GLY A 296 -50.65 13.40 17.80
CA GLY A 296 -49.97 13.68 19.06
C GLY A 296 -49.28 12.49 19.74
N TYR A 297 -49.56 11.25 19.32
CA TYR A 297 -48.98 10.02 19.88
C TYR A 297 -47.69 9.61 19.12
N TRP A 298 -47.63 9.84 17.80
CA TRP A 298 -46.49 9.50 16.94
C TRP A 298 -45.29 10.46 17.09
N ALA A 299 -45.55 11.73 17.42
CA ALA A 299 -44.52 12.72 17.67
C ALA A 299 -43.73 12.51 18.99
N ARG A 300 -44.10 11.52 19.82
CA ARG A 300 -43.55 11.35 21.17
C ARG A 300 -42.80 10.03 21.46
N ASN A 301 -42.84 9.00 20.61
CA ASN A 301 -42.23 7.67 20.92
C ASN A 301 -41.43 7.01 19.77
N GLY A 302 -40.86 7.77 18.83
CA GLY A 302 -39.85 7.23 17.89
C GLY A 302 -40.30 6.10 16.94
N ALA A 303 -41.60 6.02 16.59
CA ALA A 303 -42.18 4.97 15.76
C ALA A 303 -43.24 5.59 14.83
N CYS A 304 -43.34 5.23 13.55
CA CYS A 304 -43.42 3.85 13.11
C CYS A 304 -42.70 3.54 11.80
N SER A 305 -41.96 2.43 11.87
CA SER A 305 -41.70 1.41 10.86
C SER A 305 -42.94 0.52 10.58
N SER A 306 -43.00 -0.09 9.38
CA SER A 306 -43.29 -1.52 9.09
C SER A 306 -44.37 -1.82 8.03
N ALA A 307 -43.91 -2.49 6.96
CA ALA A 307 -44.44 -3.70 6.29
C ALA A 307 -45.95 -3.96 6.09
N ASN A 308 -46.25 -4.33 4.83
CA ASN A 308 -47.33 -5.16 4.27
C ASN A 308 -48.75 -4.58 4.12
N ALA A 309 -49.17 -4.41 2.86
CA ALA A 309 -50.51 -4.73 2.38
C ALA A 309 -50.51 -5.04 0.87
N GLU A 310 -50.85 -6.27 0.53
CA GLU A 310 -51.20 -6.71 -0.83
C GLU A 310 -52.59 -6.21 -1.25
N SER A 311 -52.76 -6.14 -2.57
CA SER A 311 -53.96 -6.44 -3.38
C SER A 311 -54.80 -5.29 -3.98
N ASN A 312 -54.78 -5.34 -5.32
CA ASN A 312 -55.88 -5.14 -6.29
C ASN A 312 -56.37 -3.73 -6.66
N MET A 313 -55.93 -3.29 -7.85
CA MET A 313 -56.72 -2.95 -9.06
C MET A 313 -55.67 -2.80 -10.20
N GLY A 314 -55.73 -3.37 -11.40
CA GLY A 314 -56.85 -3.85 -12.20
C GLY A 314 -56.84 -3.15 -13.57
N ALA A 315 -56.14 -3.76 -14.54
CA ALA A 315 -56.40 -3.76 -16.00
C ALA A 315 -55.76 -2.72 -16.96
N HIS A 316 -55.22 -3.30 -18.05
CA HIS A 316 -54.84 -2.78 -19.39
C HIS A 316 -53.44 -2.12 -19.51
N LEU A 317 -52.53 -2.50 -20.42
CA LEU A 317 -52.64 -3.06 -21.77
C LEU A 317 -51.51 -4.07 -22.11
N VAL A 318 -51.83 -4.87 -23.13
CA VAL A 318 -51.11 -5.99 -23.77
C VAL A 318 -50.17 -5.52 -24.90
N GLY A 319 -49.09 -6.27 -25.14
CA GLY A 319 -48.35 -6.37 -26.42
C GLY A 319 -46.95 -5.78 -26.35
N LEU A 320 -45.84 -6.47 -26.64
CA LEU A 320 -45.57 -7.52 -27.63
C LEU A 320 -44.39 -8.39 -27.16
N LEU A 321 -44.42 -9.68 -27.53
CA LEU A 321 -43.36 -10.68 -27.38
C LEU A 321 -42.93 -11.12 -28.79
N LEU A 322 -41.66 -11.53 -28.92
CA LEU A 322 -41.04 -12.35 -30.00
C LEU A 322 -40.77 -11.58 -31.31
N THR A 323 -39.59 -11.64 -31.94
CA THR A 323 -38.65 -12.74 -32.23
C THR A 323 -37.23 -12.14 -32.41
N LEU A 324 -36.12 -12.82 -32.06
CA LEU A 324 -35.44 -13.78 -32.94
C LEU A 324 -34.45 -14.63 -32.14
N VAL A 325 -34.65 -15.95 -32.23
CA VAL A 325 -33.68 -17.00 -31.91
C VAL A 325 -32.80 -17.19 -33.15
N SER A 326 -31.51 -17.45 -32.92
CA SER A 326 -30.65 -18.44 -33.62
C SER A 326 -29.36 -17.90 -34.24
N SER A 327 -28.27 -17.99 -33.48
CA SER A 327 -26.99 -18.55 -33.97
C SER A 327 -26.19 -19.08 -32.78
N VAL A 328 -26.49 -20.33 -32.42
CA VAL A 328 -25.64 -21.14 -31.55
C VAL A 328 -24.40 -21.53 -32.37
N HIS A 329 -23.21 -21.13 -31.93
CA HIS A 329 -21.92 -21.76 -32.27
C HIS A 329 -21.05 -21.82 -30.99
N PRO A 330 -20.15 -22.80 -30.88
CA PRO A 330 -19.88 -23.48 -29.61
C PRO A 330 -18.98 -22.68 -28.67
N TYR A 331 -19.24 -22.83 -27.37
CA TYR A 331 -18.28 -22.59 -26.31
C TYR A 331 -17.00 -23.40 -26.56
N ASN A 332 -15.91 -22.72 -26.95
CA ASN A 332 -14.57 -23.29 -26.79
C ASN A 332 -14.22 -23.25 -25.31
N THR A 333 -14.27 -24.42 -24.69
CA THR A 333 -13.62 -24.70 -23.40
C THR A 333 -12.12 -24.45 -23.55
N TYR A 334 -11.58 -23.42 -22.89
CA TYR A 334 -10.14 -23.29 -22.75
C TYR A 334 -9.65 -24.28 -21.69
N SER A 335 -8.86 -25.24 -22.15
CA SER A 335 -8.11 -26.21 -21.37
C SER A 335 -7.01 -25.55 -20.54
N GLU A 336 -6.75 -26.09 -19.36
CA GLU A 336 -5.51 -25.86 -18.60
C GLU A 336 -4.29 -26.09 -19.50
N GLY A 337 -3.53 -25.03 -19.81
CA GLY A 337 -2.35 -25.08 -20.67
C GLY A 337 -1.07 -25.16 -19.84
N GLY A 338 -0.47 -26.35 -19.78
CA GLY A 338 0.94 -26.52 -19.47
C GLY A 338 1.84 -26.16 -20.66
N SER A 339 2.99 -25.53 -20.36
CA SER A 339 4.30 -25.63 -21.02
C SER A 339 4.58 -25.23 -22.49
N ASP A 340 3.69 -24.61 -23.27
CA ASP A 340 4.02 -24.24 -24.67
C ASP A 340 4.03 -22.73 -25.01
N GLU A 341 3.71 -21.85 -24.07
CA GLU A 341 3.72 -20.40 -24.31
C GLU A 341 5.17 -19.85 -24.28
N ARG A 342 5.64 -19.28 -25.40
CA ARG A 342 6.99 -18.69 -25.50
C ARG A 342 6.97 -17.21 -25.15
N PHE A 343 8.09 -16.69 -24.66
CA PHE A 343 8.22 -15.29 -24.24
C PHE A 343 9.38 -14.62 -24.95
N LYS A 344 9.17 -13.39 -25.40
CA LYS A 344 10.23 -12.50 -25.93
C LYS A 344 10.42 -11.30 -25.02
N VAL A 345 11.61 -10.70 -25.00
CA VAL A 345 11.79 -9.35 -24.45
C VAL A 345 11.96 -8.36 -25.59
N LEU A 346 11.11 -7.35 -25.59
CA LEU A 346 11.13 -6.22 -26.51
C LEU A 346 11.72 -5.02 -25.80
N ARG A 347 12.71 -4.39 -26.43
CA ARG A 347 13.20 -3.06 -26.07
C ARG A 347 12.44 -2.02 -26.87
N LEU A 348 11.80 -1.11 -26.16
CA LEU A 348 11.00 -0.02 -26.69
C LEU A 348 11.79 1.26 -26.49
N GLN A 349 12.11 1.95 -27.58
CA GLN A 349 12.78 3.25 -27.55
C GLN A 349 11.77 4.33 -27.97
N THR A 350 11.68 5.38 -27.17
CA THR A 350 10.79 6.52 -27.41
C THR A 350 11.64 7.74 -27.73
N GLU A 351 11.26 8.55 -28.70
CA GLU A 351 11.98 9.76 -29.15
C GLU A 351 11.10 11.01 -28.99
N ASN A 352 9.80 10.82 -28.79
CA ASN A 352 8.84 11.89 -28.61
C ASN A 352 7.72 11.49 -27.63
N ILE A 353 6.91 12.47 -27.24
CA ILE A 353 5.84 12.29 -26.27
C ILE A 353 4.77 11.30 -26.73
N ASP A 354 4.46 11.21 -28.03
CA ASP A 354 3.42 10.31 -28.55
C ASP A 354 3.84 8.85 -28.45
N GLN A 355 5.10 8.56 -28.77
CA GLN A 355 5.71 7.24 -28.55
C GLN A 355 5.76 6.89 -27.06
N PHE A 356 6.14 7.85 -26.20
CA PHE A 356 6.14 7.65 -24.75
C PHE A 356 4.75 7.34 -24.20
N LEU A 357 3.71 8.08 -24.63
CA LEU A 357 2.32 7.82 -24.27
C LEU A 357 1.83 6.46 -24.78
N THR A 358 2.33 5.99 -25.93
CA THR A 358 2.02 4.64 -26.44
C THR A 358 2.63 3.56 -25.54
N VAL A 359 3.90 3.71 -25.15
CA VAL A 359 4.54 2.78 -24.20
C VAL A 359 3.86 2.83 -22.83
N LYS A 360 3.40 4.01 -22.39
CA LYS A 360 2.58 4.14 -21.17
C LYS A 360 1.24 3.38 -21.29
N LYS A 361 0.54 3.49 -22.43
CA LYS A 361 -0.68 2.70 -22.67
C LYS A 361 -0.43 1.19 -22.64
N LEU A 362 0.71 0.73 -23.18
CA LEU A 362 1.13 -0.67 -23.07
C LEU A 362 1.37 -1.06 -21.61
N PHE A 363 2.04 -0.20 -20.83
CA PHE A 363 2.22 -0.40 -19.39
C PHE A 363 0.89 -0.49 -18.63
N ASP A 364 -0.06 0.39 -18.92
CA ASP A 364 -1.38 0.40 -18.31
C ASP A 364 -2.24 -0.83 -18.66
N SER A 365 -1.91 -1.47 -19.79
CA SER A 365 -2.53 -2.68 -20.33
C SER A 365 -1.74 -3.95 -19.99
N SER A 366 -0.69 -3.85 -19.17
CA SER A 366 0.27 -4.94 -18.91
C SER A 366 -0.38 -6.22 -18.41
N THR A 367 -1.32 -6.12 -17.48
CA THR A 367 -2.08 -7.26 -16.96
C THR A 367 -3.00 -7.90 -17.99
N LEU A 368 -3.68 -7.09 -18.82
CA LEU A 368 -4.59 -7.59 -19.87
C LEU A 368 -3.82 -8.34 -20.96
N LEU A 369 -2.69 -7.77 -21.38
CA LEU A 369 -1.82 -8.32 -22.41
C LEU A 369 -0.81 -9.33 -21.86
N ARG A 370 -0.85 -9.59 -20.55
CA ARG A 370 0.09 -10.46 -19.82
C ARG A 370 1.57 -10.11 -20.09
N VAL A 371 1.88 -8.83 -20.30
CA VAL A 371 3.25 -8.34 -20.49
C VAL A 371 3.88 -7.92 -19.17
N ASN A 372 5.18 -8.14 -19.02
CA ASN A 372 5.92 -7.90 -17.78
C ASN A 372 7.06 -6.92 -18.06
N PHE A 373 6.97 -5.72 -17.50
CA PHE A 373 8.00 -4.70 -17.63
C PHE A 373 9.18 -5.05 -16.71
N TRP A 374 10.33 -5.30 -17.33
CA TRP A 374 11.60 -5.43 -16.64
C TRP A 374 12.19 -4.05 -16.35
N LYS A 375 12.04 -3.12 -17.29
CA LYS A 375 12.37 -1.70 -17.15
C LYS A 375 11.27 -0.84 -17.75
N THR A 376 10.92 0.25 -17.08
CA THR A 376 10.01 1.30 -17.56
C THR A 376 10.79 2.55 -17.95
N ALA A 377 10.45 3.15 -19.08
CA ALA A 377 11.02 4.43 -19.51
C ALA A 377 10.69 5.55 -18.50
N ARG A 378 11.69 6.36 -18.16
CA ARG A 378 11.58 7.45 -17.17
C ARG A 378 11.23 8.80 -17.78
N ASP A 379 11.54 8.97 -19.06
CA ASP A 379 11.33 10.21 -19.83
C ASP A 379 11.30 9.90 -21.34
N ILE A 380 11.05 10.93 -22.15
CA ILE A 380 11.26 10.93 -23.61
C ILE A 380 12.75 10.61 -23.87
N GLU A 381 13.06 9.80 -24.89
CA GLU A 381 14.43 9.31 -25.21
C GLU A 381 14.96 8.16 -24.32
N ASP A 382 14.20 7.70 -23.32
CA ASP A 382 14.53 6.51 -22.52
C ASP A 382 13.95 5.22 -23.13
N ILE A 383 14.44 4.08 -22.62
CA ILE A 383 14.07 2.74 -23.06
C ILE A 383 13.21 2.00 -22.03
N SER A 384 12.28 1.17 -22.51
CA SER A 384 11.57 0.15 -21.71
C SER A 384 11.94 -1.25 -22.19
N ASP A 385 12.16 -2.17 -21.28
CA ASP A 385 12.34 -3.59 -21.60
C ASP A 385 11.10 -4.35 -21.12
N VAL A 386 10.39 -5.00 -22.05
CA VAL A 386 9.08 -5.61 -21.81
C VAL A 386 9.09 -7.06 -22.26
N MET A 387 8.88 -7.98 -21.32
CA MET A 387 8.66 -9.38 -21.63
C MET A 387 7.21 -9.60 -22.08
N VAL A 388 7.03 -10.21 -23.25
CA VAL A 388 5.75 -10.36 -23.93
C VAL A 388 5.51 -11.84 -24.26
N PRO A 389 4.34 -12.40 -23.93
CA PRO A 389 3.99 -13.77 -24.32
C PRO A 389 3.67 -13.85 -25.81
N SER A 390 3.96 -14.99 -26.42
CA SER A 390 3.67 -15.28 -27.83
C SER A 390 2.17 -15.19 -28.16
N SER A 391 1.30 -15.36 -27.16
CA SER A 391 -0.16 -15.23 -27.33
C SER A 391 -0.63 -13.79 -27.56
N THR A 392 0.10 -12.79 -27.08
CA THR A 392 -0.28 -11.37 -27.20
C THR A 392 0.73 -10.53 -27.99
N ILE A 393 1.82 -11.14 -28.49
CA ILE A 393 2.89 -10.41 -29.16
C ILE A 393 2.43 -9.64 -30.40
N ASP A 394 1.52 -10.19 -31.21
CA ASP A 394 1.01 -9.51 -32.40
C ASP A 394 0.17 -8.28 -32.01
N GLN A 395 -0.63 -8.37 -30.94
CA GLN A 395 -1.41 -7.24 -30.43
C GLN A 395 -0.50 -6.13 -29.87
N VAL A 396 0.56 -6.53 -29.17
CA VAL A 396 1.56 -5.60 -28.62
C VAL A 396 2.33 -4.92 -29.74
N LEU A 397 2.79 -5.67 -30.75
CA LEU A 397 3.50 -5.11 -31.91
C LEU A 397 2.60 -4.19 -32.73
N GLN A 398 1.31 -4.53 -32.89
CA GLN A 398 0.35 -3.66 -33.54
C GLN A 398 0.22 -2.32 -32.80
N MET A 399 0.00 -2.35 -31.48
CA MET A 399 -0.10 -1.12 -30.66
C MET A 399 1.17 -0.26 -30.77
N LEU A 400 2.34 -0.89 -30.73
CA LEU A 400 3.62 -0.19 -30.82
C LEU A 400 3.85 0.40 -32.22
N ASN A 401 3.44 -0.31 -33.27
CA ASN A 401 3.53 0.18 -34.65
C ASN A 401 2.55 1.34 -34.92
N GLU A 402 1.33 1.28 -34.39
CA GLU A 402 0.35 2.39 -34.46
C GLU A 402 0.86 3.65 -33.76
N GLY A 403 1.57 3.49 -32.63
CA GLY A 403 2.24 4.58 -31.94
C GLY A 403 3.61 4.96 -32.53
N ASN A 404 4.00 4.34 -33.64
CA ASN A 404 5.29 4.53 -34.30
C ASN A 404 6.50 4.40 -33.34
N VAL A 405 6.43 3.47 -32.39
CA VAL A 405 7.48 3.23 -31.38
C VAL A 405 8.60 2.37 -31.98
N ASN A 406 9.85 2.74 -31.73
CA ASN A 406 10.99 1.95 -32.17
C ASN A 406 11.13 0.68 -31.29
N VAL A 407 10.96 -0.49 -31.90
CA VAL A 407 10.99 -1.79 -31.21
C VAL A 407 12.18 -2.63 -31.66
N THR A 408 12.95 -3.16 -30.71
CA THR A 408 14.01 -4.15 -30.96
C THR A 408 13.76 -5.39 -30.10
N THR A 409 13.83 -6.59 -30.66
CA THR A 409 13.80 -7.83 -29.85
C THR A 409 15.17 -8.04 -29.21
N THR A 410 15.25 -7.98 -27.88
CA THR A 410 16.50 -8.19 -27.12
C THR A 410 16.68 -9.63 -26.67
N ILE A 411 15.57 -10.34 -26.39
CA ILE A 411 15.57 -11.78 -26.11
C ILE A 411 14.49 -12.43 -26.96
N ASP A 412 14.88 -13.37 -27.82
CA ASP A 412 13.95 -14.07 -28.72
C ASP A 412 13.21 -15.24 -28.05
N ASP A 413 13.81 -15.84 -27.02
CA ASP A 413 13.22 -16.93 -26.24
C ASP A 413 13.74 -16.88 -24.80
N VAL A 414 12.93 -16.33 -23.89
CA VAL A 414 13.30 -16.14 -22.48
C VAL A 414 13.44 -17.48 -21.76
N GLU A 415 12.58 -18.46 -22.06
CA GLU A 415 12.65 -19.77 -21.41
C GLU A 415 13.91 -20.52 -21.85
N LYS A 416 14.23 -20.49 -23.15
CA LYS A 416 15.50 -21.02 -23.65
C LYS A 416 16.69 -20.34 -22.99
N LEU A 417 16.67 -19.02 -22.83
CA LEU A 417 17.76 -18.30 -22.13
C LEU A 417 17.90 -18.78 -20.68
N ILE A 418 16.80 -18.89 -19.92
CA ILE A 418 16.82 -19.41 -18.55
C ILE A 418 17.41 -20.82 -18.55
N ILE A 419 16.93 -21.68 -19.44
CA ILE A 419 17.43 -23.05 -19.59
C ILE A 419 18.91 -23.05 -19.95
N ASP A 420 19.39 -22.28 -20.91
CA ASP A 420 20.80 -22.28 -21.33
C ASP A 420 21.73 -21.79 -20.21
N ARG A 421 21.25 -20.85 -19.38
CA ARG A 421 21.97 -20.32 -18.21
C ARG A 421 21.91 -21.28 -17.02
N GLU A 422 20.88 -22.13 -16.91
CA GLU A 422 20.66 -23.04 -15.78
C GLU A 422 20.99 -24.53 -16.07
N LYS A 423 20.96 -25.00 -17.34
CA LYS A 423 21.25 -26.38 -17.78
C LYS A 423 22.72 -26.65 -18.04
N ASN A 424 23.58 -25.64 -18.11
CA ASN A 424 25.00 -25.90 -18.29
C ASN A 424 25.64 -26.30 -16.96
N ARG A 425 25.61 -27.61 -16.68
CA ARG A 425 26.85 -28.35 -16.39
C ARG A 425 26.66 -29.85 -16.54
N ASP A 426 27.15 -30.33 -17.68
CA ASP A 426 28.09 -31.44 -17.68
C ASP A 426 29.51 -30.83 -17.79
N TYR A 427 30.37 -31.14 -16.81
CA TYR A 427 31.83 -30.94 -16.76
C TYR A 427 32.47 -29.52 -16.81
N GLY A 428 33.32 -29.24 -15.80
CA GLY A 428 34.73 -28.98 -16.13
C GLY A 428 35.44 -27.71 -15.62
N TYR A 429 34.78 -26.70 -15.05
CA TYR A 429 35.46 -25.47 -14.62
C TYR A 429 35.04 -24.98 -13.22
N ALA A 430 35.26 -25.82 -12.20
CA ALA A 430 35.41 -25.33 -10.84
C ALA A 430 36.82 -24.73 -10.69
N LYS A 431 37.05 -23.54 -11.27
CA LYS A 431 38.18 -22.71 -10.86
C LYS A 431 37.79 -22.14 -9.49
N ARG A 432 37.91 -22.98 -8.47
CA ARG A 432 37.59 -22.66 -7.08
C ARG A 432 38.20 -21.30 -6.75
N LEU A 433 37.45 -20.43 -6.09
CA LEU A 433 38.07 -19.40 -5.26
C LEU A 433 39.14 -20.11 -4.42
N LYS A 434 40.26 -19.46 -4.09
CA LYS A 434 41.28 -20.06 -3.20
C LYS A 434 40.68 -20.21 -1.80
N ASP A 435 39.72 -21.10 -1.66
CA ASP A 435 38.97 -21.38 -0.47
C ASP A 435 39.89 -22.13 0.46
N ASP A 436 39.92 -21.67 1.71
CA ASP A 436 40.52 -22.43 2.79
C ASP A 436 39.80 -23.80 2.86
N PRO A 437 40.54 -24.93 2.77
CA PRO A 437 39.92 -26.25 2.81
C PRO A 437 39.14 -26.53 4.10
N ASN A 438 39.34 -25.71 5.14
CA ASN A 438 38.69 -25.83 6.44
C ASN A 438 37.42 -24.96 6.60
N VAL A 439 36.99 -24.24 5.56
CA VAL A 439 35.76 -23.43 5.57
C VAL A 439 34.58 -24.24 5.02
N PRO A 440 33.37 -24.14 5.62
CA PRO A 440 32.16 -24.67 5.01
C PRO A 440 32.01 -24.22 3.55
N LYS A 441 31.84 -25.18 2.65
CA LYS A 441 31.79 -24.92 1.21
C LYS A 441 30.43 -24.38 0.80
N TYR A 442 30.43 -23.34 -0.03
CA TYR A 442 29.28 -22.83 -0.75
C TYR A 442 29.74 -22.51 -2.17
N ASP A 443 28.97 -22.93 -3.17
CA ASP A 443 29.35 -22.70 -4.56
C ASP A 443 28.95 -21.30 -5.00
N PHE A 444 29.91 -20.37 -4.99
CA PHE A 444 29.69 -19.01 -5.45
C PHE A 444 29.67 -18.86 -6.98
N TYR A 445 29.85 -19.93 -7.73
CA TYR A 445 29.69 -19.92 -9.18
C TYR A 445 28.27 -20.25 -9.61
N THR A 446 27.33 -20.46 -8.68
CA THR A 446 25.93 -20.73 -9.01
C THR A 446 25.00 -19.99 -8.04
N TYR A 447 23.71 -19.93 -8.39
CA TYR A 447 22.68 -19.49 -7.46
C TYR A 447 22.27 -20.68 -6.56
N GLY A 448 22.60 -20.64 -5.28
CA GLY A 448 22.19 -21.66 -4.31
C GLY A 448 20.79 -21.42 -3.72
N SER A 449 20.07 -22.48 -3.35
CA SER A 449 18.75 -22.41 -2.71
C SER A 449 18.84 -21.80 -1.30
N TYR A 450 17.73 -21.24 -0.80
CA TYR A 450 17.64 -20.67 0.53
C TYR A 450 18.06 -21.66 1.64
N PRO A 451 17.67 -22.95 1.61
CA PRO A 451 18.19 -23.94 2.56
C PRO A 451 19.71 -24.13 2.49
N GLN A 452 20.31 -24.08 1.28
CA GLN A 452 21.77 -24.15 1.13
C GLN A 452 22.45 -22.91 1.72
N MET A 453 21.90 -21.70 1.49
CA MET A 453 22.39 -20.47 2.09
C MET A 453 22.37 -20.56 3.62
N VAL A 454 21.23 -20.96 4.20
CA VAL A 454 21.04 -21.08 5.65
C VAL A 454 21.97 -22.14 6.24
N SER A 455 22.10 -23.30 5.59
CA SER A 455 23.00 -24.37 6.04
C SER A 455 24.45 -23.89 6.09
N TRP A 456 24.89 -23.18 5.07
CA TRP A 456 26.22 -22.60 4.99
C TRP A 456 26.45 -21.52 6.06
N MET A 457 25.52 -20.59 6.24
CA MET A 457 25.61 -19.56 7.30
C MET A 457 25.67 -20.19 8.70
N ARG A 458 24.87 -21.22 8.98
CA ARG A 458 24.94 -21.96 10.26
C ARG A 458 26.28 -22.67 10.44
N ALA A 459 26.85 -23.22 9.37
CA ALA A 459 28.16 -23.86 9.43
C ALA A 459 29.27 -22.84 9.71
N LEU A 460 29.21 -21.64 9.11
CA LEU A 460 30.14 -20.55 9.42
C LEU A 460 30.07 -20.11 10.89
N ALA A 461 28.86 -19.97 11.44
CA ALA A 461 28.69 -19.63 12.85
C ALA A 461 29.27 -20.70 13.80
N ARG A 462 29.22 -21.98 13.43
CA ARG A 462 29.88 -23.06 14.18
C ARG A 462 31.39 -23.06 14.03
N GLN A 463 31.90 -22.73 12.85
CA GLN A 463 33.33 -22.71 12.55
C GLN A 463 34.03 -21.51 13.20
N TYR A 464 33.37 -20.36 13.24
CA TYR A 464 33.92 -19.09 13.70
C TYR A 464 33.11 -18.47 14.84
N PRO A 465 32.83 -19.20 15.94
CA PRO A 465 31.88 -18.78 16.98
C PRO A 465 32.31 -17.50 17.72
N ASN A 466 33.60 -17.17 17.70
CA ASN A 466 34.13 -15.97 18.36
C ASN A 466 33.80 -14.68 17.60
N ILE A 467 33.56 -14.76 16.29
CA ILE A 467 33.33 -13.59 15.44
C ILE A 467 32.02 -13.67 14.66
N VAL A 468 31.43 -14.84 14.44
CA VAL A 468 30.18 -15.03 13.71
C VAL A 468 29.08 -15.53 14.63
N GLN A 469 27.92 -14.87 14.59
CA GLN A 469 26.69 -15.33 15.19
C GLN A 469 25.62 -15.49 14.12
N PHE A 470 24.97 -16.66 14.10
CA PHE A 470 23.76 -16.86 13.30
C PHE A 470 22.57 -16.14 13.95
N ILE A 471 21.85 -15.35 13.15
CA ILE A 471 20.70 -14.57 13.63
C ILE A 471 19.47 -14.86 12.76
N SER A 472 18.30 -14.69 13.37
CA SER A 472 17.01 -14.71 12.71
C SER A 472 16.27 -13.46 13.12
N ILE A 473 15.87 -12.64 12.13
CA ILE A 473 15.25 -11.33 12.40
C ILE A 473 13.72 -11.40 12.41
N GLY A 474 13.15 -12.50 11.93
CA GLY A 474 11.71 -12.71 11.91
C GLY A 474 11.32 -13.95 11.13
N LYS A 475 10.06 -14.00 10.73
CA LYS A 475 9.48 -15.07 9.94
C LYS A 475 8.88 -14.47 8.68
N SER A 476 9.04 -15.18 7.58
CA SER A 476 8.33 -14.93 6.33
C SER A 476 6.89 -15.39 6.43
N HIS A 477 6.10 -15.10 5.39
CA HIS A 477 4.69 -15.44 5.31
C HIS A 477 4.44 -16.96 5.42
N GLU A 478 5.25 -17.77 4.74
CA GLU A 478 5.18 -19.24 4.82
C GLU A 478 5.91 -19.81 6.04
N GLY A 479 6.29 -18.96 7.01
CA GLY A 479 6.91 -19.39 8.25
C GLY A 479 8.39 -19.77 8.14
N ARG A 480 9.05 -19.52 6.99
CA ARG A 480 10.51 -19.63 6.89
C ARG A 480 11.13 -18.57 7.79
N SER A 481 12.21 -18.91 8.49
CA SER A 481 12.97 -17.89 9.19
C SER A 481 13.62 -16.94 8.20
N ILE A 482 13.69 -15.64 8.54
CA ILE A 482 14.46 -14.65 7.80
C ILE A 482 15.83 -14.56 8.48
N ASP A 483 16.77 -15.30 7.92
CA ASP A 483 18.06 -15.60 8.53
C ASP A 483 19.23 -14.79 7.94
N GLY A 484 20.21 -14.50 8.79
CA GLY A 484 21.43 -13.79 8.43
C GLY A 484 22.57 -14.07 9.40
N LEU A 485 23.65 -13.31 9.28
CA LEU A 485 24.81 -13.38 10.18
C LEU A 485 25.12 -12.02 10.79
N GLU A 486 25.48 -12.05 12.07
CA GLU A 486 26.19 -10.97 12.74
C GLU A 486 27.69 -11.32 12.82
N ILE A 487 28.56 -10.47 12.26
CA ILE A 487 30.01 -10.71 12.16
C ILE A 487 30.77 -9.58 12.87
N GLY A 488 31.73 -9.92 13.72
CA GLY A 488 32.50 -8.98 14.55
C GLY A 488 31.80 -8.50 15.82
N GLY A 489 30.51 -8.84 16.00
CA GLY A 489 29.72 -8.47 17.18
C GLY A 489 30.13 -9.20 18.46
N GLY A 490 30.33 -10.53 18.40
CA GLY A 490 30.70 -11.36 19.55
C GLY A 490 29.92 -11.01 20.83
N ASN A 491 30.61 -10.97 21.98
CA ASN A 491 30.03 -10.45 23.23
C ASN A 491 30.10 -8.92 23.35
N ASN A 492 30.80 -8.23 22.44
CA ASN A 492 31.01 -6.79 22.51
C ASN A 492 29.89 -6.01 21.81
N ARG A 493 28.85 -5.68 22.58
CA ARG A 493 27.69 -4.91 22.12
C ARG A 493 27.90 -3.39 22.01
N THR A 494 29.15 -2.92 22.01
CA THR A 494 29.45 -1.46 21.95
C THR A 494 29.81 -0.97 20.56
N LYS A 495 30.27 -1.86 19.67
CA LYS A 495 30.68 -1.50 18.30
C LYS A 495 29.52 -0.89 17.51
N ARG A 496 29.81 0.01 16.56
CA ARG A 496 28.78 0.48 15.62
C ARG A 496 28.43 -0.63 14.62
N VAL A 497 27.20 -0.59 14.14
CA VAL A 497 26.63 -1.61 13.25
C VAL A 497 26.66 -1.12 11.81
N PHE A 498 27.07 -2.01 10.90
CA PHE A 498 26.94 -1.86 9.46
C PHE A 498 25.94 -2.92 8.97
N TRP A 499 24.77 -2.46 8.53
CA TRP A 499 23.68 -3.33 8.10
C TRP A 499 23.71 -3.50 6.57
N ILE A 500 23.58 -4.75 6.11
CA ILE A 500 23.42 -5.09 4.70
C ILE A 500 22.27 -6.08 4.56
N ASP A 501 21.35 -5.82 3.65
CA ASP A 501 20.34 -6.80 3.25
C ASP A 501 20.19 -6.87 1.72
N GLY A 502 19.50 -7.91 1.26
CA GLY A 502 19.25 -8.14 -0.16
C GLY A 502 18.12 -9.13 -0.40
N GLY A 503 17.73 -9.28 -1.67
CA GLY A 503 16.70 -10.23 -2.06
C GLY A 503 15.33 -9.90 -1.47
N ILE A 504 15.00 -8.62 -1.35
CA ILE A 504 13.65 -8.16 -1.03
C ILE A 504 12.69 -8.45 -2.20
N HIS A 505 13.19 -8.28 -3.43
CA HIS A 505 12.55 -8.77 -4.64
C HIS A 505 13.08 -10.17 -4.99
N ALA A 506 12.15 -11.10 -5.16
CA ALA A 506 12.45 -12.51 -5.35
C ALA A 506 13.32 -12.82 -6.59
N ARG A 507 13.09 -12.11 -7.70
CA ARG A 507 13.74 -12.35 -9.00
C ARG A 507 15.18 -11.84 -9.10
N GLU A 508 15.63 -11.04 -8.15
CA GLU A 508 16.91 -10.34 -8.16
C GLU A 508 18.02 -11.20 -7.56
N TRP A 509 18.27 -12.38 -8.15
CA TRP A 509 19.12 -13.42 -7.54
C TRP A 509 20.57 -13.00 -7.30
N ALA A 510 21.09 -12.01 -8.05
CA ALA A 510 22.44 -11.48 -7.85
C ALA A 510 22.60 -10.75 -6.51
N ALA A 511 21.52 -10.20 -5.94
CA ALA A 511 21.56 -9.52 -4.65
C ALA A 511 21.83 -10.48 -3.46
N PRO A 512 21.05 -11.58 -3.27
CA PRO A 512 21.38 -12.59 -2.27
C PRO A 512 22.76 -13.21 -2.44
N HIS A 513 23.16 -13.50 -3.68
CA HIS A 513 24.50 -14.01 -3.97
C HIS A 513 25.59 -13.05 -3.49
N THR A 514 25.46 -11.77 -3.85
CA THR A 514 26.43 -10.73 -3.49
C THR A 514 26.53 -10.54 -1.98
N ALA A 515 25.41 -10.57 -1.26
CA ALA A 515 25.40 -10.53 0.21
C ALA A 515 26.15 -11.72 0.84
N LEU A 516 25.95 -12.94 0.33
CA LEU A 516 26.69 -14.13 0.77
C LEU A 516 28.19 -14.01 0.47
N TYR A 517 28.56 -13.42 -0.66
CA TYR A 517 29.95 -13.18 -0.98
C TYR A 517 30.61 -12.21 0.02
N PHE A 518 29.90 -11.18 0.49
CA PHE A 518 30.40 -10.29 1.53
C PHE A 518 30.64 -11.02 2.85
N ILE A 519 29.71 -11.90 3.24
CA ILE A 519 29.89 -12.81 4.38
C ILE A 519 31.18 -13.64 4.21
N HIS A 520 31.40 -14.21 3.03
CA HIS A 520 32.59 -14.99 2.75
C HIS A 520 33.87 -14.13 2.85
N GLN A 521 33.88 -12.92 2.28
CA GLN A 521 35.03 -12.01 2.37
C GLN A 521 35.38 -11.67 3.82
N LEU A 522 34.38 -11.36 4.64
CA LEU A 522 34.58 -10.98 6.05
C LEU A 522 35.08 -12.15 6.89
N THR A 523 34.63 -13.38 6.62
CA THR A 523 34.97 -14.55 7.42
C THR A 523 36.27 -15.24 6.98
N SER A 524 36.47 -15.47 5.68
CA SER A 524 37.61 -16.23 5.17
C SER A 524 38.94 -15.48 5.22
N LYS A 525 38.88 -14.15 5.29
CA LYS A 525 40.06 -13.26 5.34
C LYS A 525 40.33 -12.66 6.71
N TYR A 526 39.47 -12.88 7.71
CA TYR A 526 39.72 -12.43 9.07
C TYR A 526 41.01 -13.05 9.63
N GLY A 527 41.88 -12.23 10.23
CA GLY A 527 43.19 -12.65 10.73
C GLY A 527 44.25 -12.87 9.65
N ARG A 528 43.91 -12.69 8.36
CA ARG A 528 44.83 -12.85 7.21
C ARG A 528 45.01 -11.57 6.41
N ASP A 529 43.92 -10.84 6.20
CA ASP A 529 43.91 -9.52 5.56
C ASP A 529 43.75 -8.46 6.64
N ALA A 530 44.72 -7.54 6.73
CA ALA A 530 44.74 -6.50 7.76
C ALA A 530 43.52 -5.56 7.68
N THR A 531 43.02 -5.30 6.48
CA THR A 531 41.86 -4.41 6.25
C THR A 531 40.57 -5.10 6.70
N ILE A 532 40.38 -6.36 6.31
CA ILE A 532 39.23 -7.15 6.75
C ILE A 532 39.25 -7.37 8.26
N THR A 533 40.43 -7.65 8.82
CA THR A 533 40.60 -7.78 10.28
C THR A 533 40.19 -6.50 10.99
N ASN A 534 40.65 -5.34 10.50
CA ASN A 534 40.24 -4.03 11.02
C ASN A 534 38.71 -3.82 10.95
N TYR A 535 38.06 -4.24 9.88
CA TYR A 535 36.60 -4.13 9.75
C TYR A 535 35.85 -4.98 10.77
N VAL A 536 36.23 -6.25 10.95
CA VAL A 536 35.58 -7.15 11.91
C VAL A 536 35.89 -6.73 13.35
N ASP A 537 37.08 -6.18 13.60
CA ASP A 537 37.48 -5.72 14.92
C ASP A 537 36.82 -4.40 15.35
N ASN A 538 36.46 -3.52 14.41
CA ASN A 538 35.89 -2.21 14.73
C ASN A 538 34.38 -2.07 14.45
N LEU A 539 33.81 -2.91 13.60
CA LEU A 539 32.38 -2.89 13.26
C LEU A 539 31.68 -4.19 13.64
N THR A 540 30.38 -4.10 13.84
CA THR A 540 29.48 -5.25 13.81
C THR A 540 28.75 -5.26 12.48
N TRP A 541 29.04 -6.22 11.62
CA TRP A 541 28.35 -6.41 10.35
C TRP A 541 27.09 -7.24 10.58
N VAL A 542 25.94 -6.75 10.18
CA VAL A 542 24.68 -7.51 10.18
C VAL A 542 24.27 -7.70 8.74
N ILE A 543 24.35 -8.94 8.23
CA ILE A 543 24.08 -9.25 6.83
C ILE A 543 22.93 -10.24 6.75
N VAL A 544 21.83 -9.84 6.10
CA VAL A 544 20.63 -10.67 5.88
C VAL A 544 20.47 -10.90 4.37
N PRO A 545 20.99 -12.01 3.81
CA PRO A 545 21.13 -12.14 2.36
C PRO A 545 19.83 -12.21 1.57
N CYS A 546 18.75 -12.70 2.17
CA CYS A 546 17.47 -12.87 1.49
C CYS A 546 16.34 -12.52 2.45
N LEU A 547 15.76 -11.33 2.26
CA LEU A 547 14.61 -10.87 3.03
C LEU A 547 13.33 -11.60 2.63
N ASN A 548 13.18 -11.96 1.36
CA ASN A 548 12.02 -12.65 0.79
C ASN A 548 12.34 -14.12 0.42
N PRO A 549 12.59 -15.01 1.40
CA PRO A 549 12.97 -16.40 1.14
C PRO A 549 11.85 -17.20 0.46
N ASP A 550 10.62 -16.79 0.70
CA ASP A 550 9.40 -17.35 0.14
C ASP A 550 9.33 -17.14 -1.38
N GLY A 551 9.39 -15.88 -1.82
CA GLY A 551 9.45 -15.56 -3.23
C GLY A 551 10.73 -16.04 -3.90
N TYR A 552 11.87 -16.00 -3.20
CA TYR A 552 13.13 -16.52 -3.76
C TYR A 552 13.02 -18.00 -4.14
N GLU A 553 12.51 -18.85 -3.24
CA GLU A 553 12.30 -20.28 -3.54
C GLU A 553 11.26 -20.51 -4.64
N PHE A 554 10.24 -19.65 -4.73
CA PHE A 554 9.28 -19.72 -5.82
C PHE A 554 9.90 -19.49 -7.19
N THR A 555 10.68 -18.42 -7.33
CA THR A 555 11.32 -18.09 -8.61
C THR A 555 12.27 -19.20 -9.06
N ARG A 556 12.78 -20.03 -8.14
CA ARG A 556 13.64 -21.19 -8.40
C ARG A 556 12.87 -22.48 -8.72
N SER A 557 11.56 -22.50 -8.50
CA SER A 557 10.76 -23.73 -8.59
C SER A 557 10.47 -24.16 -10.03
N SER A 558 10.67 -23.28 -11.01
CA SER A 558 10.42 -23.54 -12.43
C SER A 558 11.25 -22.62 -13.33
N THR A 559 11.66 -23.14 -14.49
CA THR A 559 12.29 -22.38 -15.57
C THR A 559 11.30 -21.55 -16.38
N ASN A 560 10.00 -21.70 -16.13
CA ASN A 560 8.95 -20.93 -16.79
C ASN A 560 9.20 -19.41 -16.55
N PRO A 561 9.29 -18.58 -17.60
CA PRO A 561 9.57 -17.15 -17.46
C PRO A 561 8.61 -16.41 -16.53
N ASN A 562 7.32 -16.78 -16.50
CA ASN A 562 6.34 -16.19 -15.58
C ASN A 562 6.64 -16.51 -14.12
N VAL A 563 7.32 -17.62 -13.82
CA VAL A 563 7.74 -17.98 -12.46
C VAL A 563 9.11 -17.35 -12.15
N ARG A 564 10.07 -17.52 -13.07
CA ARG A 564 11.48 -17.13 -12.87
C ARG A 564 11.72 -15.62 -12.84
N THR A 565 10.96 -14.86 -13.63
CA THR A 565 11.08 -13.39 -13.77
C THR A 565 10.00 -12.64 -13.00
N SER A 566 9.23 -13.36 -12.19
CA SER A 566 8.20 -12.77 -11.36
C SER A 566 8.78 -11.98 -10.21
N ALA A 567 8.57 -10.67 -10.23
CA ALA A 567 8.72 -9.83 -9.04
C ALA A 567 7.48 -9.89 -8.13
N TYR A 568 6.35 -10.40 -8.65
CA TYR A 568 5.01 -10.10 -8.13
C TYR A 568 4.20 -11.33 -7.64
N LEU A 569 4.68 -12.57 -7.85
CA LEU A 569 3.79 -13.76 -7.88
C LEU A 569 3.89 -14.75 -6.70
N TYR A 570 4.44 -14.38 -5.54
CA TYR A 570 4.39 -15.34 -4.40
C TYR A 570 3.19 -15.22 -3.47
N TYR A 571 2.50 -14.09 -3.41
CA TYR A 571 1.23 -14.03 -2.66
C TYR A 571 0.09 -14.82 -3.33
N GLU A 572 0.25 -15.15 -4.60
CA GLU A 572 -0.73 -15.88 -5.42
C GLU A 572 -0.64 -17.39 -5.27
N SER A 573 0.58 -17.94 -5.21
CA SER A 573 0.76 -19.40 -5.20
C SER A 573 0.57 -20.03 -3.81
N ALA A 574 0.70 -19.26 -2.73
CA ALA A 574 0.38 -19.71 -1.36
C ALA A 574 -1.15 -19.76 -1.10
N ILE A 575 -1.93 -18.91 -1.77
CA ILE A 575 -3.40 -19.00 -1.77
C ILE A 575 -3.88 -20.23 -2.57
N MET A 576 -3.11 -20.67 -3.57
CA MET A 576 -3.38 -21.87 -4.38
C MET A 576 -3.04 -23.22 -3.71
N ARG A 577 -2.39 -23.26 -2.53
CA ARG A 577 -2.02 -24.53 -1.85
C ARG A 577 -2.87 -24.91 -0.65
N LEU A 578 -4.08 -24.36 -0.51
CA LEU A 578 -5.14 -25.04 0.24
C LEU A 578 -5.87 -25.99 -0.72
N ARG A 579 -5.45 -27.26 -0.73
CA ARG A 579 -6.25 -28.36 -1.29
C ARG A 579 -7.57 -28.41 -0.52
N PHE A 580 -8.64 -27.89 -1.09
CA PHE A 580 -9.98 -28.36 -0.77
C PHE A 580 -10.28 -29.52 -1.72
N ASP A 581 -10.20 -30.73 -1.17
CA ASP A 581 -10.65 -31.94 -1.86
C ASP A 581 -12.19 -31.93 -1.90
N PHE A 582 -12.74 -31.36 -2.96
CA PHE A 582 -14.12 -31.56 -3.37
C PHE A 582 -14.11 -32.05 -4.82
N GLY A 583 -14.02 -33.37 -5.00
CA GLY A 583 -14.57 -34.06 -6.16
C GLY A 583 -14.33 -33.41 -7.54
N GLY A 584 -13.07 -33.32 -7.97
CA GLY A 584 -12.72 -33.55 -9.38
C GLY A 584 -12.98 -32.46 -10.43
N ARG A 585 -12.99 -31.15 -10.13
CA ARG A 585 -12.81 -30.09 -11.15
C ARG A 585 -12.02 -28.89 -10.62
N THR A 586 -10.91 -28.56 -11.28
CA THR A 586 -10.00 -27.46 -10.98
C THR A 586 -10.33 -26.24 -11.86
N VAL A 587 -10.33 -25.02 -11.31
CA VAL A 587 -10.33 -23.76 -12.08
C VAL A 587 -9.29 -22.83 -11.44
N GLN A 588 -8.29 -22.41 -12.20
CA GLN A 588 -7.22 -21.49 -11.80
C GLN A 588 -7.52 -20.07 -12.30
N ASN A 589 -7.47 -19.06 -11.42
CA ASN A 589 -7.35 -17.64 -11.78
C ASN A 589 -6.12 -17.06 -11.09
N GLN A 590 -5.35 -16.23 -11.81
CA GLN A 590 -4.09 -15.60 -11.38
C GLN A 590 -4.28 -14.07 -11.26
N TYR A 591 -3.87 -13.47 -10.15
CA TYR A 591 -3.69 -12.02 -9.93
C TYR A 591 -2.22 -11.72 -9.57
N ALA A 592 -1.81 -10.47 -9.33
CA ALA A 592 -0.43 -10.10 -8.94
C ALA A 592 -0.39 -8.71 -8.27
N ILE A 593 0.43 -8.53 -7.21
CA ILE A 593 0.56 -7.27 -6.41
C ILE A 593 2.04 -6.85 -6.31
N ALA A 594 2.33 -5.54 -6.37
CA ALA A 594 3.67 -4.95 -6.27
C ALA A 594 4.22 -4.92 -4.84
N ILE A 595 5.48 -5.36 -4.64
CA ILE A 595 6.07 -5.53 -3.29
C ILE A 595 6.86 -4.29 -2.81
N ASN A 596 7.28 -3.38 -3.70
CA ASN A 596 8.10 -2.22 -3.31
C ASN A 596 7.30 -0.99 -2.87
N GLY A 597 5.96 -1.08 -2.83
CA GLY A 597 5.07 0.02 -2.44
C GLY A 597 4.63 0.03 -0.97
N ASP A 598 5.01 -0.98 -0.18
CA ASP A 598 4.43 -1.26 1.15
C ASP A 598 5.45 -1.26 2.32
N ALA A 599 6.62 -0.62 2.20
CA ALA A 599 7.47 -0.43 3.38
C ALA A 599 6.97 0.76 4.23
N ILE A 600 6.27 0.39 5.32
CA ILE A 600 6.10 1.13 6.58
C ILE A 600 5.33 2.45 6.48
N ASP A 601 4.00 2.33 6.51
CA ASP A 601 3.16 3.31 7.19
C ASP A 601 1.94 2.65 7.85
N VAL A 602 2.17 1.67 8.73
CA VAL A 602 1.09 1.17 9.62
C VAL A 602 1.63 0.88 11.02
N ALA A 603 1.03 1.59 11.99
CA ALA A 603 1.14 1.50 13.45
C ALA A 603 2.27 2.27 14.15
N VAL A 604 2.10 3.59 14.27
CA VAL A 604 2.40 4.29 15.53
C VAL A 604 1.08 4.73 16.17
N GLU A 605 0.33 3.76 16.68
CA GLU A 605 -0.27 3.93 18.01
C GLU A 605 0.83 3.60 19.03
N SER A 606 1.71 4.57 19.28
CA SER A 606 2.31 4.80 20.60
C SER A 606 2.75 6.25 20.67
N ILE A 607 1.79 7.11 20.98
CA ILE A 607 2.06 8.45 21.49
C ILE A 607 2.85 8.31 22.81
N SER A 608 3.85 9.16 22.96
CA SER A 608 4.52 9.59 24.20
C SER A 608 5.52 8.63 24.87
N THR A 609 6.80 9.00 24.77
CA THR A 609 7.68 8.97 25.95
C THR A 609 8.52 10.24 26.07
N GLU A 610 8.64 11.09 25.04
CA GLU A 610 9.28 12.41 25.19
C GLU A 610 8.34 13.56 25.57
N ILE A 611 7.02 13.37 25.59
CA ILE A 611 6.07 14.38 26.13
C ILE A 611 5.69 14.11 27.60
N LEU A 612 6.03 12.93 28.16
CA LEU A 612 5.85 12.64 29.60
C LEU A 612 7.05 13.04 30.48
N ILE A 613 8.12 13.59 29.90
CA ILE A 613 9.20 14.25 30.66
C ILE A 613 8.95 15.76 30.80
N PHE A 614 8.07 16.36 29.98
CA PHE A 614 7.70 17.78 30.12
C PHE A 614 6.44 18.02 30.97
N ILE A 615 5.62 16.98 31.22
CA ILE A 615 4.37 17.08 32.03
C ILE A 615 4.39 16.12 33.25
N SER A 616 5.56 15.76 33.78
CA SER A 616 5.67 15.04 35.08
C SER A 616 6.34 15.85 36.19
N LYS A 617 6.44 17.18 36.05
CA LYS A 617 6.92 18.06 37.13
C LYS A 617 5.85 18.54 38.12
N ARG A 618 4.60 18.09 38.05
CA ARG A 618 3.63 18.30 39.14
C ARG A 618 2.67 17.13 39.31
N ALA A 619 2.43 16.80 40.58
CA ALA A 619 1.48 15.86 41.16
C ALA A 619 1.95 14.40 41.24
N GLY A 620 2.38 14.02 42.45
CA GLY A 620 2.73 12.66 42.83
C GLY A 620 1.51 11.78 43.19
N GLN A 621 1.82 10.48 43.32
CA GLN A 621 1.14 9.45 44.11
C GLN A 621 -0.39 9.27 43.98
N ALA A 622 -0.82 8.21 43.28
CA ALA A 622 -1.81 7.23 43.79
C ALA A 622 -2.00 6.03 42.83
N MET A 623 -1.72 4.82 43.36
CA MET A 623 -2.35 3.51 43.12
C MET A 623 -2.29 2.92 41.69
N ILE A 624 -1.45 1.93 41.36
CA ILE A 624 -1.21 0.63 42.03
C ILE A 624 -2.51 -0.07 42.47
N HIS A 625 -3.44 -0.29 41.54
CA HIS A 625 -4.46 -1.36 41.70
C HIS A 625 -5.07 -1.88 40.38
N ALA A 626 -4.88 -1.20 39.24
CA ALA A 626 -5.47 -1.59 37.94
C ALA A 626 -4.74 -2.72 37.17
N ARG A 627 -3.55 -3.17 37.61
CA ARG A 627 -2.71 -4.10 36.83
C ARG A 627 -3.05 -5.60 36.95
N ARG A 628 -3.95 -6.02 37.85
CA ARG A 628 -4.22 -7.46 38.08
C ARG A 628 -5.53 -8.00 37.51
N TYR A 629 -6.48 -7.16 37.09
CA TYR A 629 -7.79 -7.64 36.62
C TYR A 629 -7.89 -7.90 35.09
N ILE A 630 -6.99 -7.30 34.29
CA ILE A 630 -7.03 -7.38 32.81
C ILE A 630 -6.35 -8.66 32.24
N LYS A 631 -5.55 -9.38 33.04
CA LYS A 631 -4.70 -10.48 32.52
C LYS A 631 -5.38 -11.84 32.31
N ALA A 632 -6.64 -12.02 32.70
CA ALA A 632 -7.25 -13.37 32.74
C ALA A 632 -8.38 -13.64 31.73
N LYS A 633 -8.95 -12.63 31.03
CA LYS A 633 -10.12 -12.84 30.14
C LYS A 633 -9.88 -12.58 28.65
N GLN A 634 -8.67 -12.18 28.26
CA GLN A 634 -8.32 -11.82 26.87
C GLN A 634 -7.58 -12.94 26.11
N ARG A 635 -7.83 -14.21 26.45
CA ARG A 635 -7.08 -15.36 25.90
C ARG A 635 -7.84 -16.30 24.97
N SER A 636 -9.13 -16.09 24.70
CA SER A 636 -9.91 -17.09 23.93
C SER A 636 -10.84 -16.60 22.81
N VAL A 637 -10.91 -15.29 22.50
CA VAL A 637 -11.77 -14.79 21.38
C VAL A 637 -11.03 -13.87 20.39
N SER A 638 -9.76 -13.52 20.64
CA SER A 638 -8.93 -12.68 19.74
C SER A 638 -8.24 -13.45 18.60
N LEU A 639 -8.49 -14.75 18.44
CA LEU A 639 -7.64 -15.62 17.61
C LEU A 639 -8.15 -15.92 16.19
N LYS A 640 -9.30 -15.37 15.74
CA LYS A 640 -9.83 -15.71 14.40
C LYS A 640 -9.99 -14.57 13.40
N HIS A 641 -10.11 -13.30 13.81
CA HIS A 641 -10.31 -12.19 12.87
C HIS A 641 -9.06 -11.31 12.63
N GLY A 642 -8.05 -11.35 13.50
CA GLY A 642 -6.76 -10.68 13.30
C GLY A 642 -5.80 -11.42 12.35
N TYR A 643 -6.28 -12.43 11.62
CA TYR A 643 -5.44 -13.35 10.85
C TYR A 643 -5.20 -12.93 9.40
N TYR A 644 -5.94 -11.95 8.85
CA TYR A 644 -5.89 -11.62 7.43
C TYR A 644 -5.20 -10.28 7.09
N MET A 645 -5.14 -9.33 8.03
CA MET A 645 -4.47 -8.03 7.83
C MET A 645 -2.98 -8.03 8.21
N LYS A 646 -2.46 -9.15 8.75
CA LYS A 646 -1.04 -9.33 9.09
C LYS A 646 -0.15 -9.67 7.88
N ARG A 647 -0.72 -9.98 6.72
CA ARG A 647 -0.13 -10.96 5.80
C ARG A 647 0.97 -10.45 4.84
N SER A 648 1.08 -9.15 4.54
CA SER A 648 2.18 -8.55 3.73
C SER A 648 3.23 -7.77 4.55
N VAL A 649 2.99 -7.62 5.86
CA VAL A 649 3.75 -6.72 6.76
C VAL A 649 4.88 -7.45 7.49
N GLU A 650 4.93 -8.78 7.47
CA GLU A 650 5.81 -9.57 8.34
C GLU A 650 7.31 -9.39 8.03
N MET A 651 7.72 -9.39 6.75
CA MET A 651 9.12 -9.20 6.35
C MET A 651 9.65 -7.78 6.66
N PHE A 652 8.86 -6.75 6.32
CA PHE A 652 9.21 -5.35 6.62
C PHE A 652 9.23 -5.08 8.12
N SER A 653 8.25 -5.63 8.85
CA SER A 653 8.24 -5.57 10.32
C SER A 653 9.46 -6.28 10.91
N ALA A 654 9.94 -7.39 10.33
CA ALA A 654 11.12 -8.09 10.83
C ALA A 654 12.39 -7.24 10.74
N VAL A 655 12.63 -6.57 9.61
CA VAL A 655 13.79 -5.66 9.45
C VAL A 655 13.66 -4.46 10.38
N ARG A 656 12.50 -3.79 10.37
CA ARG A 656 12.20 -2.65 11.24
C ARG A 656 12.40 -3.00 12.72
N ASP A 657 11.77 -4.07 13.17
CA ASP A 657 11.77 -4.48 14.57
C ASP A 657 13.16 -4.94 15.01
N ALA A 658 13.93 -5.57 14.12
CA ALA A 658 15.34 -5.88 14.37
C ALA A 658 16.15 -4.59 14.54
N ILE A 659 16.09 -3.65 13.59
CA ILE A 659 16.81 -2.38 13.63
C ILE A 659 16.44 -1.55 14.86
N LEU A 660 15.16 -1.52 15.23
CA LEU A 660 14.65 -0.79 16.40
C LEU A 660 14.80 -1.57 17.72
N SER A 661 15.26 -2.82 17.69
CA SER A 661 15.48 -3.62 18.89
C SER A 661 16.58 -3.05 19.78
N ASN A 662 16.55 -3.37 21.07
CA ASN A 662 17.61 -3.01 22.02
C ASN A 662 19.02 -3.48 21.58
N ARG A 663 19.10 -4.44 20.66
CA ARG A 663 20.37 -4.95 20.16
C ARG A 663 21.06 -3.96 19.20
N TYR A 664 20.29 -3.29 18.34
CA TYR A 664 20.82 -2.48 17.24
C TYR A 664 20.40 -1.00 17.26
N ARG A 665 19.32 -0.65 17.97
CA ARG A 665 18.78 0.71 18.00
C ARG A 665 19.84 1.74 18.35
N GLY A 666 19.97 2.75 17.50
CA GLY A 666 20.93 3.84 17.67
C GLY A 666 22.39 3.46 17.46
N ARG A 667 22.72 2.19 17.14
CA ARG A 667 24.08 1.70 16.85
C ARG A 667 24.41 1.60 15.37
N ILE A 668 23.42 1.63 14.48
CA ILE A 668 23.63 1.51 13.04
C ILE A 668 24.12 2.86 12.48
N ASP A 669 25.28 2.86 11.83
CA ASP A 669 25.82 4.04 11.13
C ASP A 669 25.92 3.82 9.60
N GLY A 670 25.87 2.57 9.14
CA GLY A 670 25.82 2.19 7.72
C GLY A 670 24.65 1.25 7.43
N PHE A 671 23.92 1.51 6.35
CA PHE A 671 22.83 0.67 5.84
C PHE A 671 22.93 0.56 4.31
N ILE A 672 22.98 -0.66 3.79
CA ILE A 672 22.98 -0.94 2.35
C ILE A 672 21.93 -2.00 2.03
N THR A 673 20.99 -1.69 1.13
CA THR A 673 20.06 -2.68 0.55
C THR A 673 20.50 -3.01 -0.88
N LEU A 674 20.60 -4.30 -1.21
CA LEU A 674 21.07 -4.79 -2.50
C LEU A 674 19.90 -5.22 -3.39
N HIS A 675 19.89 -4.70 -4.62
CA HIS A 675 18.91 -4.92 -5.66
C HIS A 675 19.58 -5.23 -7.01
N THR A 676 18.81 -5.58 -8.04
CA THR A 676 19.31 -5.81 -9.40
C THR A 676 18.16 -5.55 -10.38
N TYR A 677 18.31 -4.87 -11.50
CA TYR A 677 19.53 -4.43 -12.19
C TYR A 677 19.45 -2.94 -12.52
N SER A 678 20.60 -2.33 -12.84
CA SER A 678 20.76 -1.08 -13.63
C SER A 678 22.14 -0.43 -13.44
N GLN A 679 22.99 -0.94 -12.54
CA GLN A 679 24.26 -0.32 -12.13
C GLN A 679 24.08 1.10 -11.58
N ILE A 680 23.27 1.25 -10.53
CA ILE A 680 22.99 2.53 -9.88
C ILE A 680 23.32 2.45 -8.40
N TRP A 681 24.01 3.47 -7.90
CA TRP A 681 24.37 3.68 -6.51
C TRP A 681 23.49 4.80 -5.94
N ILE A 682 22.39 4.38 -5.31
CA ILE A 682 21.30 5.27 -4.92
C ILE A 682 21.50 5.75 -3.48
N HIS A 683 21.42 7.05 -3.26
CA HIS A 683 21.24 7.64 -1.94
C HIS A 683 19.79 8.12 -1.74
N PRO A 684 19.31 8.29 -0.50
CA PRO A 684 18.01 8.91 -0.26
C PRO A 684 17.93 10.36 -0.80
N TYR A 685 16.75 10.89 -1.14
CA TYR A 685 15.45 10.22 -1.05
C TYR A 685 14.94 9.63 -2.38
N GLY A 686 14.16 8.55 -2.30
CA GLY A 686 13.47 7.90 -3.41
C GLY A 686 12.04 8.39 -3.65
N HIS A 687 11.35 8.89 -2.61
CA HIS A 687 9.92 9.21 -2.68
C HIS A 687 9.54 10.44 -3.53
N ARG A 688 10.45 11.38 -3.76
CA ARG A 688 10.16 12.62 -4.50
C ARG A 688 11.42 13.22 -5.10
N ARG A 689 11.33 13.69 -6.36
CA ARG A 689 12.42 14.43 -7.03
C ARG A 689 12.81 15.67 -6.26
N ASP A 690 14.06 16.08 -6.39
CA ASP A 690 14.62 17.27 -5.73
C ASP A 690 14.48 17.29 -4.20
N THR A 691 14.33 16.11 -3.58
CA THR A 691 14.21 15.96 -2.14
C THR A 691 15.42 15.19 -1.62
N TYR A 692 16.21 15.85 -0.77
CA TYR A 692 17.51 15.32 -0.33
C TYR A 692 17.66 15.41 1.19
N PRO A 693 18.37 14.46 1.82
CA PRO A 693 18.71 14.58 3.23
C PRO A 693 19.68 15.74 3.46
N GLY A 694 19.64 16.35 4.64
CA GLY A 694 20.46 17.53 4.96
C GLY A 694 21.98 17.31 4.89
N ASP A 695 22.43 16.06 4.79
CA ASP A 695 23.82 15.66 4.63
C ASP A 695 24.14 15.04 3.25
N ILE A 696 23.37 15.42 2.24
CA ILE A 696 23.46 14.87 0.88
C ILE A 696 24.86 14.94 0.27
N GLN A 697 25.58 16.04 0.44
CA GLN A 697 26.92 16.19 -0.14
C GLN A 697 27.88 15.09 0.33
N ASP A 698 27.85 14.77 1.63
CA ASP A 698 28.68 13.71 2.22
C ASP A 698 28.28 12.33 1.68
N LEU A 699 26.98 12.07 1.54
CA LEU A 699 26.48 10.83 0.92
C LEU A 699 26.91 10.70 -0.54
N TYR A 700 26.80 11.78 -1.30
CA TYR A 700 27.17 11.81 -2.71
C TYR A 700 28.69 11.61 -2.88
N ASP A 701 29.51 12.29 -2.09
CA ASP A 701 30.98 12.19 -2.16
C ASP A 701 31.47 10.77 -1.82
N VAL A 702 30.91 10.15 -0.77
CA VAL A 702 31.19 8.76 -0.41
C VAL A 702 30.72 7.82 -1.52
N GLY A 703 29.53 8.03 -2.08
CA GLY A 703 28.99 7.25 -3.20
C GLY A 703 29.87 7.34 -4.46
N LYS A 704 30.38 8.52 -4.81
CA LYS A 704 31.32 8.71 -5.91
C LYS A 704 32.66 8.01 -5.68
N LYS A 705 33.20 8.05 -4.45
CA LYS A 705 34.40 7.28 -4.10
C LYS A 705 34.15 5.78 -4.21
N ALA A 706 32.99 5.31 -3.76
CA ALA A 706 32.60 3.90 -3.81
C ALA A 706 32.48 3.40 -5.26
N THR A 707 31.76 4.13 -6.12
CA THR A 707 31.62 3.76 -7.55
C THR A 707 32.93 3.85 -8.32
N ASN A 708 33.82 4.79 -7.97
CA ASN A 708 35.18 4.84 -8.51
C ASN A 708 36.03 3.63 -8.08
N ALA A 709 35.92 3.19 -6.82
CA ALA A 709 36.63 2.02 -6.33
C ALA A 709 36.14 0.74 -7.02
N LEU A 710 34.82 0.60 -7.16
CA LEU A 710 34.17 -0.49 -7.92
C LEU A 710 34.66 -0.52 -9.37
N SER A 711 34.60 0.61 -10.08
CA SER A 711 34.95 0.72 -11.49
C SER A 711 36.39 0.33 -11.80
N LYS A 712 37.32 0.45 -10.85
CA LYS A 712 38.73 0.08 -11.03
C LYS A 712 38.98 -1.42 -11.20
N LEU A 713 38.05 -2.29 -10.77
CA LEU A 713 38.27 -3.74 -10.88
C LEU A 713 38.01 -4.26 -12.29
N TYR A 714 36.85 -3.93 -12.86
CA TYR A 714 36.40 -4.49 -14.15
C TYR A 714 35.91 -3.44 -15.14
N GLY A 715 36.08 -2.15 -14.84
CA GLY A 715 35.64 -1.05 -15.72
C GLY A 715 34.16 -0.69 -15.60
N THR A 716 33.37 -1.45 -14.84
CA THR A 716 31.93 -1.26 -14.65
C THR A 716 31.60 0.16 -14.21
N LYS A 717 30.56 0.74 -14.79
CA LYS A 717 30.18 2.13 -14.55
C LYS A 717 28.86 2.17 -13.80
N TYR A 718 28.90 2.75 -12.60
CA TYR A 718 27.71 3.00 -11.80
C TYR A 718 27.37 4.49 -11.83
N VAL A 719 26.08 4.78 -11.97
CA VAL A 719 25.55 6.14 -11.77
C VAL A 719 25.33 6.37 -10.27
N VAL A 720 25.65 7.57 -9.77
CA VAL A 720 25.37 7.95 -8.38
C VAL A 720 24.31 9.04 -8.39
N GLY A 721 23.25 8.88 -7.61
CA GLY A 721 22.19 9.89 -7.50
C GLY A 721 21.08 9.47 -6.55
N SER A 722 20.03 10.28 -6.44
CA SER A 722 18.86 9.93 -5.63
C SER A 722 17.99 8.91 -6.35
N GLY A 723 17.18 8.14 -5.61
CA GLY A 723 16.26 7.19 -6.22
C GLY A 723 15.26 7.90 -7.13
N ALA A 724 14.72 9.04 -6.68
CA ALA A 724 13.72 9.79 -7.40
C ALA A 724 14.25 10.45 -8.69
N ASP A 725 15.50 10.92 -8.66
CA ASP A 725 16.12 11.66 -9.76
C ASP A 725 16.84 10.73 -10.76
N THR A 726 17.32 9.57 -10.31
CA THR A 726 18.08 8.62 -11.16
C THR A 726 17.20 7.52 -11.74
N LEU A 727 16.16 7.12 -11.01
CA LEU A 727 15.14 6.18 -11.47
C LEU A 727 13.83 6.95 -11.70
N TYR A 728 12.95 6.94 -10.71
CA TYR A 728 11.67 7.63 -10.71
C TYR A 728 11.19 7.74 -9.25
N PRO A 729 10.32 8.71 -8.93
CA PRO A 729 9.74 8.80 -7.60
C PRO A 729 9.04 7.50 -7.18
N ALA A 730 9.48 6.93 -6.06
CA ALA A 730 8.90 5.73 -5.46
C ALA A 730 8.85 5.89 -3.92
N SER A 731 7.65 5.87 -3.35
CA SER A 731 7.44 5.97 -1.90
C SER A 731 7.56 4.60 -1.21
N GLY A 732 7.97 4.60 0.06
CA GLY A 732 8.08 3.36 0.85
C GLY A 732 9.39 2.60 0.62
N GLY A 733 10.47 3.27 0.20
CA GLY A 733 11.81 2.66 0.13
C GLY A 733 12.39 2.38 1.52
N SER A 734 13.09 1.26 1.69
CA SER A 734 13.74 0.90 2.95
C SER A 734 14.90 1.86 3.28
N GLU A 735 15.57 2.38 2.26
CA GLU A 735 16.59 3.40 2.32
C GLU A 735 16.05 4.75 2.82
N ASP A 736 14.86 5.16 2.37
CA ASP A 736 14.20 6.39 2.82
C ASP A 736 13.84 6.29 4.31
N TRP A 737 13.25 5.17 4.72
CA TRP A 737 12.94 4.90 6.13
C TRP A 737 14.20 4.83 7.01
N ALA A 738 15.24 4.13 6.56
CA ALA A 738 16.50 4.01 7.28
C ALA A 738 17.14 5.39 7.52
N LYS A 739 17.03 6.28 6.55
CA LYS A 739 17.57 7.63 6.64
C LYS A 739 16.72 8.56 7.49
N GLN A 740 15.41 8.61 7.23
CA GLN A 740 14.49 9.57 7.86
C GLN A 740 14.09 9.15 9.27
N THR A 741 13.71 7.89 9.45
CA THR A 741 13.12 7.39 10.69
C THR A 741 14.15 6.74 11.60
N ALA A 742 15.01 5.87 11.07
CA ALA A 742 16.06 5.23 11.86
C ALA A 742 17.30 6.14 12.08
N ALA A 743 17.33 7.31 11.42
CA ALA A 743 18.38 8.32 11.51
C ALA A 743 19.79 7.76 11.23
N ILE A 744 19.89 6.80 10.31
CA ILE A 744 21.16 6.16 9.95
C ILE A 744 21.97 7.14 9.06
N LYS A 745 23.28 7.20 9.31
CA LYS A 745 24.14 8.19 8.66
C LYS A 745 24.40 7.88 7.19
N TYR A 746 25.04 6.75 6.89
CA TYR A 746 25.37 6.33 5.53
C TYR A 746 24.36 5.30 5.05
N VAL A 747 23.48 5.69 4.13
CA VAL A 747 22.38 4.86 3.65
C VAL A 747 22.43 4.81 2.13
N TYR A 748 22.44 3.61 1.56
CA TYR A 748 22.43 3.42 0.11
C TYR A 748 21.54 2.24 -0.32
N LEU A 749 20.95 2.36 -1.51
CA LEU A 749 20.36 1.28 -2.27
C LEU A 749 21.24 1.02 -3.50
N LEU A 750 21.54 -0.23 -3.82
CA LEU A 750 22.40 -0.57 -4.95
C LEU A 750 21.64 -1.41 -5.97
N GLU A 751 21.47 -0.90 -7.19
CA GLU A 751 21.06 -1.69 -8.34
C GLU A 751 22.31 -2.29 -9.00
N LEU A 752 22.51 -3.60 -8.87
CA LEU A 752 23.71 -4.28 -9.34
C LEU A 752 23.72 -4.47 -10.87
N ARG A 753 24.72 -5.23 -11.36
CA ARG A 753 24.81 -5.65 -12.76
C ARG A 753 23.57 -6.43 -13.22
N PRO A 754 23.25 -6.38 -14.52
CA PRO A 754 23.97 -5.63 -15.55
C PRO A 754 23.52 -4.15 -15.63
N ASP A 755 24.18 -3.34 -16.47
CA ASP A 755 23.67 -2.01 -16.81
C ASP A 755 22.33 -2.09 -17.56
N GLU A 756 21.65 -0.93 -17.66
CA GLU A 756 20.36 -0.80 -18.36
C GLU A 756 20.39 -1.14 -19.86
N ARG A 757 21.57 -1.20 -20.49
CA ARG A 757 21.70 -1.43 -21.94
C ARG A 757 21.91 -2.91 -22.26
N ASN A 758 22.40 -3.70 -21.32
CA ASN A 758 22.53 -5.14 -21.50
C ASN A 758 21.15 -5.81 -21.43
N TRP A 759 21.00 -6.88 -22.19
CA TRP A 759 19.73 -7.54 -22.45
C TRP A 759 19.38 -8.62 -21.42
N ASP A 760 20.33 -9.05 -20.59
CA ASP A 760 20.17 -10.20 -19.69
C ASP A 760 19.59 -9.84 -18.32
N GLY A 761 19.34 -8.56 -18.01
CA GLY A 761 18.48 -8.08 -16.91
C GLY A 761 18.56 -8.89 -15.60
N PHE A 762 17.48 -9.57 -15.22
CA PHE A 762 17.40 -10.41 -14.01
C PHE A 762 18.00 -11.83 -14.17
N ILE A 763 18.45 -12.20 -15.36
CA ILE A 763 19.01 -13.51 -15.73
C ILE A 763 20.52 -13.35 -15.96
N LEU A 764 21.19 -12.72 -14.99
CA LEU A 764 22.63 -12.47 -15.03
C LEU A 764 23.42 -13.79 -15.06
N ASP A 765 24.43 -13.84 -15.93
CA ASP A 765 25.31 -15.02 -16.10
C ASP A 765 25.98 -15.48 -14.81
N GLU A 766 26.15 -16.78 -14.66
CA GLU A 766 26.91 -17.35 -13.56
C GLU A 766 28.38 -16.88 -13.50
N HIS A 767 29.00 -16.65 -14.67
CA HIS A 767 30.38 -16.13 -14.76
C HIS A 767 30.49 -14.66 -14.31
N GLN A 768 29.37 -13.94 -14.27
CA GLN A 768 29.30 -12.55 -13.83
C GLN A 768 29.09 -12.43 -12.31
N LEU A 769 28.74 -13.51 -11.61
CA LEU A 769 28.46 -13.50 -10.18
C LEU A 769 29.64 -13.03 -9.33
N ILE A 770 30.81 -13.66 -9.51
CA ILE A 770 32.02 -13.27 -8.77
C ILE A 770 32.50 -11.87 -9.16
N PRO A 771 32.56 -11.48 -10.45
CA PRO A 771 32.84 -10.10 -10.83
C PRO A 771 31.93 -9.07 -10.18
N THR A 772 30.60 -9.25 -10.27
CA THR A 772 29.58 -8.38 -9.67
C THR A 772 29.79 -8.25 -8.17
N ALA A 773 29.95 -9.38 -7.46
CA ALA A 773 30.12 -9.35 -6.02
C ALA A 773 31.46 -8.73 -5.60
N SER A 774 32.54 -8.99 -6.34
CA SER A 774 33.89 -8.50 -6.04
C SER A 774 34.04 -6.99 -6.22
N GLU A 775 33.47 -6.44 -7.29
CA GLU A 775 33.50 -5.00 -7.51
C GLU A 775 32.57 -4.26 -6.54
N THR A 776 31.39 -4.83 -6.27
CA THR A 776 30.45 -4.25 -5.31
C THR A 776 31.08 -4.21 -3.93
N TRP A 777 31.81 -5.26 -3.54
CA TRP A 777 32.57 -5.28 -2.29
C TRP A 777 33.60 -4.15 -2.23
N ALA A 778 34.28 -3.83 -3.33
CA ALA A 778 35.22 -2.71 -3.36
C ALA A 778 34.54 -1.35 -3.08
N GLY A 779 33.31 -1.15 -3.58
CA GLY A 779 32.50 0.02 -3.25
C GLY A 779 32.02 0.02 -1.80
N VAL A 780 31.49 -1.09 -1.30
CA VAL A 780 30.99 -1.24 0.08
C VAL A 780 32.08 -0.95 1.12
N ARG A 781 33.33 -1.37 0.85
CA ARG A 781 34.49 -1.06 1.71
C ARG A 781 34.71 0.44 1.90
N VAL A 782 34.48 1.25 0.86
CA VAL A 782 34.60 2.71 0.97
C VAL A 782 33.58 3.29 1.95
N VAL A 783 32.35 2.76 1.96
CA VAL A 783 31.32 3.18 2.92
C VAL A 783 31.71 2.74 4.33
N ALA A 784 32.26 1.53 4.49
CA ALA A 784 32.75 1.03 5.77
C ALA A 784 33.90 1.87 6.33
N ASP A 785 34.83 2.30 5.47
CA ASP A 785 35.91 3.22 5.83
C ASP A 785 35.34 4.57 6.34
N ALA A 786 34.31 5.11 5.67
CA ALA A 786 33.65 6.34 6.09
C ALA A 786 32.95 6.19 7.46
N VAL A 787 32.33 5.04 7.73
CA VAL A 787 31.75 4.72 9.05
C VAL A 787 32.84 4.68 10.12
N ILE A 788 33.97 4.02 9.87
CA ILE A 788 35.09 3.92 10.83
C ILE A 788 35.73 5.28 11.08
N GLU A 789 35.94 6.08 10.04
CA GLU A 789 36.48 7.44 10.17
C GLU A 789 35.58 8.30 11.07
N ARG A 790 34.26 8.18 10.90
CA ARG A 790 33.28 8.87 11.75
C ARG A 790 33.36 8.42 13.22
N ILE A 791 33.55 7.12 13.47
CA ILE A 791 33.74 6.58 14.83
C ILE A 791 34.97 7.22 15.46
N ASN A 792 36.11 7.22 14.76
CA ASN A 792 37.37 7.77 15.24
C ASN A 792 37.27 9.27 15.55
N LYS A 793 36.58 10.05 14.71
CA LYS A 793 36.32 11.49 14.94
C LYS A 793 35.43 11.74 16.17
N ARG A 794 34.46 10.86 16.46
CA ARG A 794 33.62 10.97 17.67
C ARG A 794 34.46 10.69 18.93
N THR A 795 35.28 9.65 18.92
CA THR A 795 36.15 9.28 20.04
C THR A 795 37.18 10.36 20.36
N SER A 796 37.82 10.95 19.34
CA SER A 796 38.81 12.02 19.54
C SER A 796 38.20 13.31 20.10
N ARG A 797 37.00 13.70 19.65
CA ARG A 797 36.26 14.85 20.21
C ARG A 797 35.89 14.65 21.67
N LEU A 798 35.44 13.45 22.07
CA LEU A 798 35.13 13.14 23.45
C LEU A 798 36.38 13.21 24.34
N ALA A 799 37.49 12.64 23.89
CA ALA A 799 38.77 12.71 24.60
C ALA A 799 39.31 14.14 24.74
N GLY A 800 39.13 14.98 23.70
CA GLY A 800 39.51 16.40 23.72
C GLY A 800 38.63 17.24 24.65
N ARG A 801 37.33 16.95 24.73
CA ARG A 801 36.40 17.66 25.62
C ARG A 801 36.65 17.31 27.09
N MET A 802 36.94 16.04 27.39
CA MET A 802 37.38 15.64 28.73
C MET A 802 38.67 16.36 29.13
N ARG A 803 39.68 16.46 28.25
CA ARG A 803 40.92 17.20 28.55
C ARG A 803 40.77 18.70 28.80
N LEU A 804 39.64 19.32 28.43
CA LEU A 804 39.34 20.73 28.69
C LEU A 804 38.51 20.93 29.97
N GLU A 805 37.98 19.84 30.54
CA GLU A 805 37.22 19.83 31.80
C GLU A 805 38.08 19.39 33.02
N TRP A 806 39.33 18.96 32.77
CA TRP A 806 40.40 18.82 33.77
C TRP A 806 41.37 20.01 33.63
#